data_AF-A0A9D5EKM8-F1
#
_entry.id   AF-A0A9D5EKM8-F1
#
_cell.length_a   1.000
_cell.length_b   1.000
_cell.length_c   1.000
_cell.angle_alpha   90.00
_cell.angle_beta   90.00
_cell.angle_gamma   90.00
#
_symmetry.space_group_name_H-M   'P 1'
#
loop_
_entity.id
_entity.type
_entity.pdbx_description
1 polymer ?
#
loop_
_entity_poly.entity_id
_entity_poly.type
_entity_poly.pdbx_seq_one_letter_code
_entity_poly.pdbx_strand_id
1 'polypeptide(L)'
;MQPLNTLYLSDRAIMAEPEKNESSRGQSLPWIVLSGIVGVFAVSAPNPNSGAAGGAKEAPKLVAKPEQPERGPRVPTTDPLLKPISDFHSNLPGDWAPADLAKEIHGYKTEFVIATVPDPIDSPFGYAFDQVVDAIQRGVQEKDGYVLDRAWLPWDVDRKAKPPEVGKEPPQLRETTPGVLLFRHGKDTNRGVKNASLCVVFLVGEAPVGGIHKLAFTRCLKLIAQSDTLADGPVRVIGPYFTGSQTSLQFVIEDWLRGSDSGSWWCPHKNARFQVIVGNASGMRTKDFFREKWSSERIEVSATVIPARIQLNAVLHFLAQRDGARSTDKISSKAADRLPGRVAILTESNTGFGKSVASVGNTDDIAVLRFPLHVSRLKSEYAQLFRKQDQQAGLPATATIAASGFEEAGGVAEGVPAQGGAATVAANNAVLENILSTISRERFRYVGVMATDTRDKLFLIRLIREFCPDVHVFVTQSDLLLAHPDYLYHMKGVIVGSTYPLYPPGQKWSNPNASERLLVSSSAAQSYYNATLATFGLHDKMLEYGPPGFAAGPDVPNDRPPVWVSMIAPSGAFVPLQLFTGYDDPNGYVLRKPSGGTAPEPNGLDYPGSLYLIGLGLTVFWMVLAFKCWRAQGVWGVGSAIAGPASALGVFRTVLLGAQLVFAVSLLALVSARVEHTGYRSLQDTAVLTTVALMWVAFVVTALRGVSFRRPAQGPASRSWRWDVLNIVVIVGLLAVTAVFLDRFWNVSDRSHRALFFVRAVDLASGLSPLTPLFLMCAAVTAGAYFQLERQDLARRSRVPSPFPSDAERVFDPLTDQDRRLKVEMTPGRFWKRHSLTLTGLFAGLAVAASTLWRHSLPTVEGNVWDLLFAVGFMGIYVFVALTIFQMVTLWRQTKGLLTTMAKMPLMRVFTRLPARVSSVVTRHLYSRSAQPFMLQITVHQLRQLADAAKADSTAPESMRELLAVAEQAEAKLQEFTNPTRGKAGDPADEVALRDMLSDATAKCLAALSPRWKSLPTDEAFGASPDASTTDPKWVTRAEELSATQLVNYMAQFFIQLRSLMLAVLVCSSLLLIAATSYPFHPERLLLIFMLGLVGAGLVCVVYVFTDMGRDEAIGRIAKSNGRFSLDAGFMGSFFTYVVPTMGILAAQLSGTFRWALEPILRVVK
;
A
#
# COMPACT_ATOMS: atom_id res chain seq x y z
N MET A 1 51.06 31.39 39.82
CA MET A 1 50.82 32.68 40.49
C MET A 1 49.33 32.79 40.79
N GLN A 2 48.92 32.48 42.02
CA GLN A 2 47.76 33.15 42.63
C GLN A 2 48.27 34.49 43.21
N PRO A 3 47.41 35.50 43.44
CA PRO A 3 46.72 35.56 44.75
C PRO A 3 45.28 36.12 44.74
N LEU A 4 44.45 35.48 45.55
CA LEU A 4 43.70 36.01 46.70
C LEU A 4 43.40 37.52 46.83
N ASN A 5 42.14 37.84 47.17
CA ASN A 5 41.80 38.54 48.43
C ASN A 5 40.29 38.42 48.82
N THR A 6 40.04 37.45 49.70
CA THR A 6 39.36 37.49 51.01
C THR A 6 38.44 38.63 51.50
N LEU A 7 37.32 38.18 52.12
CA LEU A 7 36.62 38.60 53.38
C LEU A 7 35.60 39.78 53.27
N TYR A 8 34.40 39.81 53.89
CA TYR A 8 33.84 39.13 55.09
C TYR A 8 32.28 39.26 55.16
N LEU A 9 31.63 38.25 55.78
CA LEU A 9 30.45 38.25 56.70
C LEU A 9 29.00 38.60 56.28
N SER A 10 28.15 37.56 56.47
CA SER A 10 26.92 37.51 57.29
C SER A 10 25.51 37.54 56.64
N ASP A 11 24.81 36.45 56.95
CA ASP A 11 23.38 36.23 57.22
C ASP A 11 22.27 36.25 56.16
N ARG A 12 21.58 35.08 56.15
CA ARG A 12 20.16 34.80 55.88
C ARG A 12 19.49 35.41 54.64
N ALA A 13 19.18 34.54 53.66
CA ALA A 13 17.80 34.34 53.21
C ALA A 13 17.67 33.12 52.29
N ILE A 14 16.69 32.28 52.62
CA ILE A 14 16.14 31.19 51.82
C ILE A 14 15.53 31.79 50.54
N MET A 15 15.95 31.36 49.35
CA MET A 15 15.17 31.42 48.11
C MET A 15 15.60 30.27 47.20
N ALA A 16 14.60 29.53 46.74
CA ALA A 16 14.70 28.31 45.97
C ALA A 16 15.20 28.55 44.54
N GLU A 17 16.16 27.75 44.08
CA GLU A 17 16.40 27.54 42.65
C GLU A 17 15.64 26.30 42.17
N PRO A 18 14.95 26.35 41.02
CA PRO A 18 14.20 25.22 40.49
C PRO A 18 15.16 24.21 39.85
N GLU A 19 15.04 22.94 40.27
CA GLU A 19 15.70 21.80 39.63
C GLU A 19 15.44 21.79 38.12
N LYS A 20 16.51 21.95 37.34
CA LYS A 20 16.53 21.69 35.90
C LYS A 20 16.12 20.23 35.65
N ASN A 21 15.00 20.06 34.95
CA ASN A 21 14.50 18.78 34.43
C ASN A 21 15.60 18.00 33.68
N GLU A 22 16.19 16.99 34.33
CA GLU A 22 17.03 15.95 33.71
C GLU A 22 16.21 14.89 32.93
N SER A 23 15.00 15.23 32.45
CA SER A 23 14.09 14.28 31.80
C SER A 23 14.43 13.96 30.33
N SER A 24 15.44 14.59 29.73
CA SER A 24 15.67 14.51 28.27
C SER A 24 16.80 13.59 27.80
N ARG A 25 17.61 12.98 28.67
CA ARG A 25 18.79 12.19 28.25
C ARG A 25 18.57 10.70 27.96
N GLY A 26 17.32 10.25 27.84
CA GLY A 26 16.98 8.84 27.65
C GLY A 26 15.84 8.59 26.66
N GLN A 27 15.79 9.30 25.53
CA GLN A 27 14.81 8.98 24.50
C GLN A 27 15.23 7.68 23.77
N SER A 28 14.45 6.62 23.98
CA SER A 28 14.62 5.30 23.37
C SER A 28 14.38 5.37 21.86
N LEU A 29 15.20 4.67 21.06
CA LEU A 29 15.07 4.50 19.59
C LEU A 29 13.62 4.37 19.04
N PRO A 30 12.67 3.64 19.68
CA PRO A 30 11.27 3.58 19.22
C PRO A 30 10.56 4.94 19.19
N TRP A 31 11.00 5.94 19.95
CA TRP A 31 10.43 7.29 19.89
C TRP A 31 10.74 8.00 18.58
N ILE A 32 11.86 7.72 17.89
CA ILE A 32 12.15 8.32 16.57
C ILE A 32 11.25 7.70 15.49
N VAL A 33 10.98 6.39 15.61
CA VAL A 33 10.09 5.66 14.69
C VAL A 33 8.64 6.08 14.92
N LEU A 34 8.21 6.28 16.17
CA LEU A 34 6.85 6.70 16.49
C LEU A 34 6.64 8.22 16.36
N SER A 35 7.64 9.08 16.68
CA SER A 35 7.54 10.54 16.50
C SER A 35 7.67 10.95 15.04
N GLY A 36 8.38 10.19 14.21
CA GLY A 36 8.32 10.34 12.76
C GLY A 36 6.93 10.05 12.19
N ILE A 37 6.15 9.19 12.85
CA ILE A 37 4.75 8.89 12.49
C ILE A 37 3.79 9.90 13.13
N VAL A 38 4.00 10.33 14.38
CA VAL A 38 3.09 11.20 15.17
C VAL A 38 3.31 12.71 14.92
N GLY A 39 4.53 13.15 14.59
CA GLY A 39 4.83 14.55 14.26
C GLY A 39 4.09 15.05 13.01
N VAL A 40 3.60 14.13 12.18
CA VAL A 40 2.78 14.44 11.00
C VAL A 40 1.28 14.57 11.33
N PHE A 41 0.83 14.13 12.51
CA PHE A 41 -0.55 14.30 12.98
C PHE A 41 -0.81 15.65 13.67
N ALA A 42 0.23 16.44 13.97
CA ALA A 42 0.12 17.68 14.74
C ALA A 42 0.15 18.99 13.92
N VAL A 43 0.16 18.91 12.58
CA VAL A 43 -0.02 20.09 11.71
C VAL A 43 -1.37 19.99 11.01
N SER A 44 -2.42 20.37 11.75
CA SER A 44 -3.69 20.72 11.13
C SER A 44 -3.51 22.10 10.50
N ALA A 45 -3.40 22.15 9.18
CA ALA A 45 -3.44 23.42 8.45
C ALA A 45 -4.87 24.00 8.57
N PRO A 46 -4.99 25.30 8.86
CA PRO A 46 -6.29 25.94 9.04
C PRO A 46 -7.02 25.99 7.70
N ASN A 47 -8.28 25.55 7.72
CA ASN A 47 -9.21 25.63 6.62
C ASN A 47 -9.63 27.11 6.45
N PRO A 48 -9.25 27.83 5.38
CA PRO A 48 -9.82 29.14 5.12
C PRO A 48 -11.08 28.89 4.30
N ASN A 49 -12.22 28.80 4.98
CA ASN A 49 -13.54 29.23 4.47
C ASN A 49 -14.66 28.67 5.35
N SER A 50 -14.93 29.35 6.46
CA SER A 50 -16.25 29.36 7.06
C SER A 50 -16.52 30.76 7.59
N GLY A 51 -17.19 31.57 6.78
CA GLY A 51 -17.58 32.92 7.12
C GLY A 51 -18.68 33.44 6.21
N ALA A 52 -19.86 33.60 6.80
CA ALA A 52 -21.00 34.40 6.35
C ALA A 52 -21.90 33.84 5.22
N ALA A 53 -22.95 33.16 5.67
CA ALA A 53 -24.26 33.28 5.04
C ALA A 53 -24.71 34.76 5.03
N GLY A 54 -25.16 35.24 3.88
CA GLY A 54 -25.68 36.59 3.73
C GLY A 54 -26.45 36.78 2.43
N GLY A 55 -27.78 36.78 2.56
CA GLY A 55 -28.68 37.59 1.73
C GLY A 55 -28.81 37.22 0.26
N ALA A 56 -29.85 36.44 -0.05
CA ALA A 56 -30.51 36.49 -1.35
C ALA A 56 -30.93 37.93 -1.66
N LYS A 57 -30.40 38.50 -2.74
CA LYS A 57 -30.97 39.66 -3.42
C LYS A 57 -31.13 39.32 -4.89
N GLU A 58 -32.39 39.33 -5.30
CA GLU A 58 -32.84 39.31 -6.68
C GLU A 58 -32.09 40.36 -7.51
N ALA A 59 -31.63 39.93 -8.69
CA ALA A 59 -31.23 40.79 -9.78
C ALA A 59 -31.93 40.30 -11.06
N PRO A 60 -32.22 41.20 -12.00
CA PRO A 60 -33.53 41.27 -12.63
C PRO A 60 -33.68 40.35 -13.83
N LYS A 61 -34.92 39.92 -14.05
CA LYS A 61 -35.39 39.39 -15.33
C LYS A 61 -35.09 40.41 -16.43
N LEU A 62 -34.09 40.10 -17.26
CA LEU A 62 -33.91 40.74 -18.54
C LEU A 62 -35.05 40.27 -19.45
N VAL A 63 -36.00 41.17 -19.64
CA VAL A 63 -37.10 41.06 -20.60
C VAL A 63 -36.48 40.85 -21.98
N ALA A 64 -36.71 39.67 -22.54
CA ALA A 64 -36.41 39.36 -23.92
C ALA A 64 -37.16 40.36 -24.82
N LYS A 65 -36.39 41.08 -25.65
CA LYS A 65 -36.90 41.90 -26.73
C LYS A 65 -37.48 40.95 -27.80
N PRO A 66 -38.64 41.22 -28.40
CA PRO A 66 -39.17 40.36 -29.45
C PRO A 66 -38.29 40.55 -30.70
N GLU A 67 -37.41 39.58 -30.95
CA GLU A 67 -36.78 39.43 -32.25
C GLU A 67 -37.85 39.07 -33.28
N GLN A 68 -37.80 39.79 -34.39
CA GLN A 68 -38.63 39.62 -35.56
C GLN A 68 -38.57 38.16 -36.06
N PRO A 69 -39.60 37.67 -36.76
CA PRO A 69 -39.59 36.31 -37.28
C PRO A 69 -38.50 36.18 -38.33
N GLU A 70 -37.36 35.60 -37.95
CA GLU A 70 -36.39 35.12 -38.92
C GLU A 70 -37.09 34.09 -39.81
N ARG A 71 -37.06 34.38 -41.11
CA ARG A 71 -37.49 33.49 -42.18
C ARG A 71 -36.98 32.08 -41.91
N GLY A 72 -37.88 31.10 -42.00
CA GLY A 72 -37.57 29.69 -41.87
C GLY A 72 -36.33 29.29 -42.68
N PRO A 73 -35.58 28.25 -42.24
CA PRO A 73 -34.31 27.91 -42.83
C PRO A 73 -34.51 27.61 -44.31
N ARG A 74 -33.99 28.48 -45.18
CA ARG A 74 -33.79 28.16 -46.59
C ARG A 74 -32.76 27.04 -46.62
N VAL A 75 -33.16 25.89 -47.16
CA VAL A 75 -32.25 24.80 -47.54
C VAL A 75 -31.16 25.42 -48.42
N PRO A 76 -29.87 25.39 -48.02
CA PRO A 76 -28.81 25.85 -48.91
C PRO A 76 -28.68 24.86 -50.07
N THR A 77 -28.60 25.40 -51.28
CA THR A 77 -28.42 24.69 -52.56
C THR A 77 -27.02 24.10 -52.75
N THR A 78 -26.15 24.19 -51.74
CA THR A 78 -24.81 23.58 -51.71
C THR A 78 -24.78 22.33 -50.82
N ASP A 79 -24.15 21.25 -51.29
CA ASP A 79 -23.99 20.01 -50.53
C ASP A 79 -23.36 20.32 -49.14
N PRO A 80 -23.99 19.93 -48.01
CA PRO A 80 -23.49 20.23 -46.67
C PRO A 80 -22.05 19.76 -46.43
N LEU A 81 -21.57 18.77 -47.19
CA LEU A 81 -20.21 18.23 -47.11
C LEU A 81 -19.15 19.15 -47.70
N LEU A 82 -19.52 19.97 -48.69
CA LEU A 82 -18.62 20.95 -49.30
C LEU A 82 -18.61 22.26 -48.53
N LYS A 83 -19.54 22.46 -47.58
CA LYS A 83 -19.70 23.71 -46.83
C LYS A 83 -18.41 24.16 -46.10
N PRO A 84 -17.68 23.30 -45.37
CA PRO A 84 -16.43 23.72 -44.74
C PRO A 84 -15.36 24.18 -45.75
N ILE A 85 -15.32 23.53 -46.91
CA ILE A 85 -14.34 23.83 -47.97
C ILE A 85 -14.74 25.09 -48.74
N SER A 86 -16.04 25.23 -49.05
CA SER A 86 -16.58 26.44 -49.68
C SER A 86 -16.37 27.66 -48.80
N ASP A 87 -16.63 27.54 -47.49
CA ASP A 87 -16.45 28.62 -46.53
C ASP A 87 -14.96 28.99 -46.30
N PHE A 88 -14.04 28.05 -46.56
CA PHE A 88 -12.61 28.31 -46.48
C PHE A 88 -12.11 29.13 -47.68
N HIS A 89 -12.58 28.82 -48.88
CA HIS A 89 -12.17 29.49 -50.11
C HIS A 89 -13.10 30.65 -50.53
N SER A 90 -14.17 30.93 -49.78
CA SER A 90 -15.20 31.89 -50.17
C SER A 90 -14.71 33.35 -50.17
N ASN A 91 -14.21 33.80 -51.32
CA ASN A 91 -14.20 35.20 -51.77
C ASN A 91 -15.14 35.43 -52.98
N LEU A 92 -15.75 34.38 -53.53
CA LEU A 92 -16.67 34.40 -54.68
C LEU A 92 -17.97 33.64 -54.34
N PRO A 93 -19.16 34.20 -54.64
CA PRO A 93 -20.43 33.50 -54.51
C PRO A 93 -20.62 32.59 -55.74
N GLY A 94 -20.20 31.33 -55.64
CA GLY A 94 -20.43 30.31 -56.67
C GLY A 94 -20.71 28.95 -56.04
N ASP A 95 -21.57 28.16 -56.68
CA ASP A 95 -21.86 26.78 -56.27
C ASP A 95 -20.61 25.91 -56.49
N TRP A 96 -20.05 25.35 -55.41
CA TRP A 96 -18.86 24.51 -55.44
C TRP A 96 -19.20 23.10 -55.95
N ALA A 97 -18.48 22.61 -56.96
CA ALA A 97 -18.59 21.23 -57.41
C ALA A 97 -17.44 20.36 -56.85
N PRO A 98 -17.67 19.06 -56.57
CA PRO A 98 -16.61 18.13 -56.14
C PRO A 98 -15.40 18.05 -57.09
N ALA A 99 -15.61 18.30 -58.39
CA ALA A 99 -14.55 18.33 -59.41
C ALA A 99 -13.57 19.51 -59.25
N ASP A 100 -13.97 20.58 -58.54
CA ASP A 100 -13.10 21.73 -58.28
C ASP A 100 -12.04 21.41 -57.20
N LEU A 101 -12.27 20.40 -56.36
CA LEU A 101 -11.29 19.89 -55.39
C LEU A 101 -10.03 19.28 -56.03
N ALA A 102 -10.11 18.93 -57.32
CA ALA A 102 -9.00 18.38 -58.11
C ALA A 102 -7.99 19.47 -58.55
N LYS A 103 -8.42 20.74 -58.59
CA LYS A 103 -7.57 21.87 -58.99
C LYS A 103 -6.87 22.44 -57.75
N GLU A 104 -5.61 22.87 -57.88
CA GLU A 104 -4.91 23.61 -56.82
C GLU A 104 -5.53 25.01 -56.63
N ILE A 105 -6.67 25.07 -55.95
CA ILE A 105 -7.40 26.31 -55.73
C ILE A 105 -6.70 27.12 -54.63
N HIS A 106 -6.37 28.38 -54.95
CA HIS A 106 -5.55 29.25 -54.10
C HIS A 106 -4.18 28.63 -53.70
N GLY A 107 -3.67 27.66 -54.47
CA GLY A 107 -2.37 27.01 -54.22
C GLY A 107 -2.39 25.97 -53.09
N TYR A 108 -3.57 25.48 -52.69
CA TYR A 108 -3.74 24.41 -51.73
C TYR A 108 -3.99 23.07 -52.43
N LYS A 109 -3.21 22.04 -52.11
CA LYS A 109 -3.50 20.65 -52.50
C LYS A 109 -4.41 20.00 -51.44
N THR A 110 -5.46 19.29 -51.86
CA THR A 110 -6.39 18.62 -50.93
C THR A 110 -6.06 17.14 -50.77
N GLU A 111 -5.94 16.66 -49.53
CA GLU A 111 -5.84 15.25 -49.17
C GLU A 111 -7.10 14.78 -48.43
N PHE A 112 -7.50 13.52 -48.63
CA PHE A 112 -8.69 12.94 -48.02
C PHE A 112 -8.35 11.75 -47.11
N VAL A 113 -9.02 11.69 -45.96
CA VAL A 113 -8.97 10.57 -45.01
C VAL A 113 -10.39 10.24 -44.57
N ILE A 114 -10.74 8.95 -44.53
CA ILE A 114 -12.01 8.50 -43.96
C ILE A 114 -11.73 7.91 -42.58
N ALA A 115 -12.40 8.37 -41.54
CA ALA A 115 -12.30 7.84 -40.18
C ALA A 115 -13.66 7.35 -39.70
N THR A 116 -13.72 6.10 -39.22
CA THR A 116 -14.93 5.59 -38.55
C THR A 116 -14.86 5.90 -37.06
N VAL A 117 -15.98 6.38 -36.51
CA VAL A 117 -16.09 6.87 -35.13
C VAL A 117 -17.36 6.32 -34.46
N PRO A 118 -17.33 6.02 -33.15
CA PRO A 118 -18.53 5.59 -32.44
C PRO A 118 -19.67 6.57 -32.60
N ASP A 119 -20.86 6.12 -33.00
CA ASP A 119 -22.00 7.03 -33.16
C ASP A 119 -22.48 7.54 -31.79
N PRO A 120 -22.47 8.85 -31.52
CA PRO A 120 -22.83 9.41 -30.22
C PRO A 120 -24.36 9.48 -29.95
N ILE A 121 -25.20 9.07 -30.90
CA ILE A 121 -26.67 9.01 -30.77
C ILE A 121 -27.14 7.55 -30.79
N ASP A 122 -26.69 6.77 -31.77
CA ASP A 122 -27.13 5.38 -31.99
C ASP A 122 -26.34 4.36 -31.15
N SER A 123 -25.28 4.81 -30.45
CA SER A 123 -24.51 3.99 -29.54
C SER A 123 -24.37 4.66 -28.16
N PRO A 124 -24.18 3.88 -27.07
CA PRO A 124 -23.96 4.44 -25.75
C PRO A 124 -22.55 5.05 -25.56
N PHE A 125 -21.73 5.08 -26.63
CA PHE A 125 -20.31 5.45 -26.62
C PHE A 125 -20.06 6.93 -27.00
N GLY A 126 -20.98 7.84 -26.66
CA GLY A 126 -20.82 9.27 -26.96
C GLY A 126 -19.53 9.88 -26.38
N TYR A 127 -19.10 9.45 -25.20
CA TYR A 127 -17.80 9.87 -24.63
C TYR A 127 -16.60 9.38 -25.46
N ALA A 128 -16.71 8.22 -26.10
CA ALA A 128 -15.65 7.67 -26.93
C ALA A 128 -15.56 8.39 -28.29
N PHE A 129 -16.68 8.89 -28.82
CA PHE A 129 -16.68 9.76 -29.99
C PHE A 129 -15.75 10.97 -29.77
N ASP A 130 -15.93 11.69 -28.66
CA ASP A 130 -15.11 12.87 -28.34
C ASP A 130 -13.63 12.51 -28.20
N GLN A 131 -13.31 11.41 -27.51
CA GLN A 131 -11.94 10.93 -27.34
C GLN A 131 -11.26 10.54 -28.66
N VAL A 132 -12.00 9.90 -29.56
CA VAL A 132 -11.48 9.47 -30.88
C VAL A 132 -11.28 10.68 -31.79
N VAL A 133 -12.23 11.61 -31.81
CA VAL A 133 -12.12 12.84 -32.62
C VAL A 133 -10.94 13.69 -32.14
N ASP A 134 -10.75 13.84 -30.82
CA ASP A 134 -9.57 14.53 -30.25
C ASP A 134 -8.25 13.83 -30.62
N ALA A 135 -8.21 12.49 -30.55
CA ALA A 135 -7.04 11.72 -30.96
C ALA A 135 -6.68 11.90 -32.45
N ILE A 136 -7.69 11.93 -33.33
CA ILE A 136 -7.49 12.19 -34.76
C ILE A 136 -7.01 13.63 -34.97
N GLN A 137 -7.61 14.63 -34.32
CA GLN A 137 -7.19 16.03 -34.42
C GLN A 137 -5.71 16.21 -34.04
N ARG A 138 -5.30 15.64 -32.90
CA ARG A 138 -3.90 15.68 -32.44
C ARG A 138 -2.96 14.93 -33.40
N GLY A 139 -3.40 13.79 -33.93
CA GLY A 139 -2.61 13.02 -34.90
C GLY A 139 -2.42 13.74 -36.23
N VAL A 140 -3.43 14.48 -36.71
CA VAL A 140 -3.33 15.31 -37.93
C VAL A 140 -2.42 16.51 -37.70
N GLN A 141 -2.46 17.14 -36.53
CA GLN A 141 -1.61 18.30 -36.18
C GLN A 141 -0.10 17.99 -36.29
N GLU A 142 0.30 16.75 -35.98
CA GLU A 142 1.68 16.29 -36.07
C GLU A 142 2.23 16.19 -37.51
N LYS A 143 1.35 16.09 -38.50
CA LYS A 143 1.72 16.16 -39.92
C LYS A 143 1.86 17.62 -40.32
N ASP A 144 3.04 18.04 -40.74
CA ASP A 144 3.34 19.37 -41.32
C ASP A 144 2.83 20.62 -40.55
N GLY A 145 2.31 20.46 -39.33
CA GLY A 145 1.67 21.52 -38.55
C GLY A 145 0.24 21.87 -38.96
N TYR A 146 -0.57 20.91 -39.44
CA TYR A 146 -1.98 21.17 -39.72
C TYR A 146 -2.71 21.76 -38.51
N VAL A 147 -3.55 22.76 -38.75
CA VAL A 147 -4.43 23.35 -37.73
C VAL A 147 -5.88 23.13 -38.18
N LEU A 148 -6.76 22.81 -37.23
CA LEU A 148 -8.20 22.71 -37.49
C LEU A 148 -8.73 24.09 -37.89
N ASP A 149 -9.36 24.17 -39.06
CA ASP A 149 -9.99 25.42 -39.53
C ASP A 149 -11.50 25.38 -39.26
N ARG A 150 -12.19 24.34 -39.77
CA ARG A 150 -13.65 24.21 -39.74
C ARG A 150 -14.07 22.76 -39.51
N ALA A 151 -15.26 22.60 -38.95
CA ALA A 151 -15.90 21.30 -38.76
C ALA A 151 -17.39 21.39 -39.09
N TRP A 152 -17.94 20.31 -39.63
CA TRP A 152 -19.37 20.12 -39.79
C TRP A 152 -19.74 18.70 -39.34
N LEU A 153 -20.68 18.59 -38.41
CA LEU A 153 -21.09 17.33 -37.80
C LEU A 153 -22.59 17.07 -38.05
N PRO A 154 -22.97 15.96 -38.69
CA PRO A 154 -24.39 15.64 -38.91
C PRO A 154 -25.14 15.38 -37.60
N TRP A 155 -24.46 14.86 -36.58
CA TRP A 155 -25.04 14.58 -35.26
C TRP A 155 -25.55 15.84 -34.54
N ASP A 156 -24.98 17.02 -34.79
CA ASP A 156 -25.47 18.27 -34.21
C ASP A 156 -26.80 18.71 -34.82
N VAL A 157 -27.01 18.42 -36.10
CA VAL A 157 -28.26 18.71 -36.81
C VAL A 157 -29.35 17.77 -36.30
N ASP A 158 -29.03 16.48 -36.21
CA ASP A 158 -29.96 15.45 -35.73
C ASP A 158 -30.35 15.68 -34.24
N ARG A 159 -29.42 16.13 -33.38
CA ARG A 159 -29.71 16.49 -31.98
C ARG A 159 -30.58 17.74 -31.84
N LYS A 160 -30.43 18.72 -32.73
CA LYS A 160 -31.18 19.98 -32.70
C LYS A 160 -32.51 19.91 -33.47
N ALA A 161 -32.77 18.81 -34.19
CA ALA A 161 -34.02 18.58 -34.88
C ALA A 161 -35.19 18.55 -33.89
N LYS A 162 -36.26 19.30 -34.19
CA LYS A 162 -37.50 19.23 -33.40
C LYS A 162 -38.09 17.81 -33.49
N PRO A 163 -38.76 17.31 -32.43
CA PRO A 163 -39.45 16.03 -32.50
C PRO A 163 -40.43 16.05 -33.69
N PRO A 164 -40.48 14.96 -34.48
CA PRO A 164 -41.25 14.95 -35.70
C PRO A 164 -42.75 15.15 -35.43
N GLU A 165 -43.43 15.83 -36.36
CA GLU A 165 -44.90 15.76 -36.46
C GLU A 165 -45.33 14.30 -36.63
N VAL A 166 -46.45 13.90 -36.03
CA VAL A 166 -46.96 12.53 -36.05
C VAL A 166 -46.99 12.00 -37.49
N GLY A 167 -46.16 10.98 -37.78
CA GLY A 167 -46.11 10.29 -39.08
C GLY A 167 -44.91 10.62 -39.99
N LYS A 168 -43.99 11.51 -39.61
CA LYS A 168 -42.70 11.69 -40.31
C LYS A 168 -41.55 11.10 -39.49
N GLU A 169 -40.69 10.31 -40.11
CA GLU A 169 -39.45 9.86 -39.45
C GLU A 169 -38.51 11.06 -39.26
N PRO A 170 -37.78 11.14 -38.14
CA PRO A 170 -36.79 12.19 -37.94
C PRO A 170 -35.73 12.10 -39.06
N PRO A 171 -35.20 13.23 -39.56
CA PRO A 171 -34.12 13.19 -40.52
C PRO A 171 -32.91 12.48 -39.89
N GLN A 172 -32.52 11.33 -40.43
CA GLN A 172 -31.32 10.58 -40.04
C GLN A 172 -30.14 11.01 -40.92
N LEU A 173 -29.79 12.30 -40.84
CA LEU A 173 -28.76 12.86 -41.71
C LEU A 173 -27.41 12.17 -41.47
N ARG A 174 -27.12 11.75 -40.24
CA ARG A 174 -25.90 10.99 -39.87
C ARG A 174 -25.72 9.64 -40.56
N GLU A 175 -26.81 8.97 -40.96
CA GLU A 175 -26.74 7.67 -41.63
C GLU A 175 -26.34 7.81 -43.11
N THR A 176 -26.68 8.96 -43.70
CA THR A 176 -26.54 9.23 -45.14
C THR A 176 -25.41 10.21 -45.48
N THR A 177 -25.00 11.05 -44.53
CA THR A 177 -23.90 12.02 -44.69
C THR A 177 -22.82 11.83 -43.63
N PRO A 178 -21.54 11.82 -44.01
CA PRO A 178 -20.44 11.83 -43.07
C PRO A 178 -20.23 13.21 -42.43
N GLY A 179 -19.66 13.26 -41.23
CA GLY A 179 -19.08 14.50 -40.69
C GLY A 179 -17.82 14.90 -41.45
N VAL A 180 -17.42 16.17 -41.36
CA VAL A 180 -16.26 16.73 -42.06
C VAL A 180 -15.43 17.54 -41.08
N LEU A 181 -14.14 17.22 -40.96
CA LEU A 181 -13.14 18.07 -40.33
C LEU A 181 -12.17 18.58 -41.39
N LEU A 182 -12.03 19.90 -41.49
CA LEU A 182 -11.12 20.56 -42.42
C LEU A 182 -9.90 21.09 -41.66
N PHE A 183 -8.73 20.59 -42.03
CA PHE A 183 -7.45 21.07 -41.53
C PHE A 183 -6.68 21.79 -42.63
N ARG A 184 -5.91 22.80 -42.25
CA ARG A 184 -5.05 23.54 -43.16
C ARG A 184 -3.64 23.69 -42.63
N HIS A 185 -2.67 23.73 -43.54
CA HIS A 185 -1.36 24.32 -43.24
C HIS A 185 -0.94 25.26 -44.38
N GLY A 186 -0.21 26.31 -44.01
CA GLY A 186 0.40 27.24 -44.97
C GLY A 186 1.75 26.74 -45.46
N LYS A 187 2.43 27.59 -46.24
CA LYS A 187 3.85 27.43 -46.53
C LYS A 187 4.64 27.81 -45.28
N ASP A 188 5.46 26.89 -44.80
CA ASP A 188 6.34 27.14 -43.65
C ASP A 188 7.76 26.70 -44.02
N THR A 189 8.61 27.69 -44.30
CA THR A 189 10.02 27.47 -44.67
C THR A 189 10.82 26.85 -43.54
N ASN A 190 10.43 27.05 -42.28
CA ASN A 190 11.15 26.51 -41.12
C ASN A 190 10.88 25.01 -40.93
N ARG A 191 9.73 24.51 -41.40
CA ARG A 191 9.33 23.10 -41.32
C ARG A 191 9.58 22.31 -42.61
N GLY A 192 10.18 22.95 -43.63
CA GLY A 192 10.44 22.33 -44.94
C GLY A 192 9.19 22.19 -45.82
N VAL A 193 8.09 22.85 -45.47
CA VAL A 193 6.79 22.73 -46.13
C VAL A 193 6.70 23.73 -47.29
N LYS A 194 6.89 23.23 -48.51
CA LYS A 194 6.99 24.07 -49.73
C LYS A 194 5.63 24.49 -50.31
N ASN A 195 4.60 23.64 -50.16
CA ASN A 195 3.27 23.86 -50.70
C ASN A 195 2.25 23.96 -49.56
N ALA A 196 1.24 24.80 -49.72
CA ALA A 196 0.12 24.82 -48.79
C ALA A 196 -0.81 23.63 -49.08
N SER A 197 -1.46 23.07 -48.07
CA SER A 197 -2.36 21.95 -48.29
C SER A 197 -3.54 21.92 -47.31
N LEU A 198 -4.60 21.26 -47.75
CA LEU A 198 -5.81 20.99 -46.98
C LEU A 198 -5.91 19.50 -46.72
N CYS A 199 -6.29 19.12 -45.50
CA CYS A 199 -6.59 17.74 -45.14
C CYS A 199 -8.06 17.66 -44.70
N VAL A 200 -8.85 16.90 -45.45
CA VAL A 200 -10.27 16.67 -45.20
C VAL A 200 -10.42 15.30 -44.56
N VAL A 201 -10.90 15.27 -43.31
CA VAL A 201 -11.20 14.03 -42.60
C VAL A 201 -12.71 13.84 -42.57
N PHE A 202 -13.20 12.80 -43.25
CA PHE A 202 -14.59 12.38 -43.20
C PHE A 202 -14.84 11.49 -41.98
N LEU A 203 -15.81 11.85 -41.14
CA LEU A 203 -16.23 11.08 -39.98
C LEU A 203 -17.46 10.23 -40.32
N VAL A 204 -17.34 8.92 -40.23
CA VAL A 204 -18.45 7.99 -40.48
C VAL A 204 -18.85 7.33 -39.16
N GLY A 205 -20.12 7.48 -38.76
CA GLY A 205 -20.62 6.83 -37.56
C GLY A 205 -20.65 5.31 -37.69
N GLU A 206 -20.37 4.63 -36.59
CA GLU A 206 -20.50 3.18 -36.47
C GLU A 206 -21.06 2.77 -35.10
N ALA A 207 -21.69 1.59 -35.06
CA ALA A 207 -22.26 1.00 -33.86
C ALA A 207 -21.76 -0.45 -33.67
N PRO A 208 -21.52 -0.93 -32.43
CA PRO A 208 -21.00 -2.28 -32.15
C PRO A 208 -21.75 -3.46 -32.79
N VAL A 209 -23.07 -3.35 -32.95
CA VAL A 209 -23.99 -4.33 -33.52
C VAL A 209 -24.47 -3.88 -34.89
N GLY A 210 -24.76 -2.58 -35.07
CA GLY A 210 -25.24 -2.01 -36.34
C GLY A 210 -24.19 -1.96 -37.45
N GLY A 211 -22.91 -1.91 -37.09
CA GLY A 211 -21.79 -1.72 -38.01
C GLY A 211 -21.64 -0.26 -38.45
N ILE A 212 -20.93 -0.03 -39.56
CA ILE A 212 -20.73 1.31 -40.13
C ILE A 212 -21.99 1.81 -40.85
N HIS A 213 -22.21 3.13 -40.83
CA HIS A 213 -23.20 3.80 -41.67
C HIS A 213 -22.79 3.73 -43.15
N LYS A 214 -23.28 2.68 -43.84
CA LYS A 214 -22.84 2.31 -45.19
C LYS A 214 -23.05 3.43 -46.21
N LEU A 215 -24.20 4.10 -46.17
CA LEU A 215 -24.53 5.17 -47.12
C LEU A 215 -23.63 6.38 -46.95
N ALA A 216 -23.37 6.80 -45.70
CA ALA A 216 -22.39 7.85 -45.40
C ALA A 216 -20.99 7.48 -45.91
N PHE A 217 -20.52 6.24 -45.72
CA PHE A 217 -19.23 5.78 -46.22
C PHE A 217 -19.16 5.77 -47.76
N THR A 218 -20.18 5.23 -48.43
CA THR A 218 -20.26 5.23 -49.90
C THR A 218 -20.26 6.66 -50.45
N ARG A 219 -20.88 7.62 -49.74
CA ARG A 219 -20.85 9.03 -50.12
C ARG A 219 -19.45 9.63 -50.03
N CYS A 220 -18.64 9.29 -49.02
CA CYS A 220 -17.22 9.67 -48.97
C CYS A 220 -16.47 9.19 -50.21
N LEU A 221 -16.66 7.93 -50.60
CA LEU A 221 -15.97 7.34 -51.76
C LEU A 221 -16.37 8.02 -53.07
N LYS A 222 -17.66 8.33 -53.25
CA LYS A 222 -18.16 9.07 -54.42
C LYS A 222 -17.51 10.45 -54.52
N LEU A 223 -17.35 11.16 -53.40
CA LEU A 223 -16.69 12.47 -53.39
C LEU A 223 -15.20 12.38 -53.71
N ILE A 224 -14.48 11.44 -53.10
CA ILE A 224 -13.04 11.21 -53.36
C ILE A 224 -12.81 10.81 -54.82
N ALA A 225 -13.77 10.12 -55.44
CA ALA A 225 -13.68 9.76 -56.85
C ALA A 225 -13.92 10.93 -57.79
N GLN A 226 -14.82 11.84 -57.43
CA GLN A 226 -15.12 13.03 -58.22
C GLN A 226 -13.99 14.09 -58.14
N SER A 227 -13.15 14.05 -57.10
CA SER A 227 -12.00 14.94 -56.93
C SER A 227 -10.72 14.46 -57.66
N ASP A 228 -10.78 13.40 -58.46
CA ASP A 228 -9.67 12.79 -59.24
C ASP A 228 -8.43 12.36 -58.43
N THR A 229 -8.49 12.45 -57.09
CA THR A 229 -7.42 12.09 -56.16
C THR A 229 -7.17 10.59 -56.02
N LEU A 230 -8.02 9.74 -56.62
CA LEU A 230 -7.84 8.29 -56.64
C LEU A 230 -6.60 7.84 -57.43
N ALA A 231 -6.08 8.68 -58.33
CA ALA A 231 -4.87 8.39 -59.11
C ALA A 231 -3.56 8.63 -58.32
N ASP A 232 -3.61 9.44 -57.26
CA ASP A 232 -2.44 9.90 -56.49
C ASP A 232 -1.98 8.91 -55.40
N GLY A 233 -2.81 7.92 -55.00
CA GLY A 233 -2.48 6.97 -53.94
C GLY A 233 -3.68 6.15 -53.42
N PRO A 234 -3.47 5.27 -52.42
CA PRO A 234 -4.55 4.49 -51.83
C PRO A 234 -5.53 5.36 -51.03
N VAL A 235 -6.80 4.99 -51.02
CA VAL A 235 -7.82 5.57 -50.14
C VAL A 235 -7.49 5.20 -48.70
N ARG A 236 -7.24 6.23 -47.88
CA ARG A 236 -6.83 6.09 -46.49
C ARG A 236 -8.04 6.01 -45.57
N VAL A 237 -8.14 4.91 -44.82
CA VAL A 237 -9.24 4.63 -43.88
C VAL A 237 -8.70 4.35 -42.49
N ILE A 238 -9.16 5.10 -41.48
CA ILE A 238 -8.84 4.89 -40.07
C ILE A 238 -10.07 4.27 -39.39
N GLY A 239 -9.98 3.01 -38.96
CA GLY A 239 -11.09 2.24 -38.42
C GLY A 239 -11.07 0.78 -38.84
N PRO A 240 -11.97 -0.07 -38.30
CA PRO A 240 -13.10 0.29 -37.44
C PRO A 240 -12.76 0.45 -35.95
N TYR A 241 -13.65 1.12 -35.22
CA TYR A 241 -13.63 1.22 -33.76
C TYR A 241 -14.14 -0.09 -33.14
N PHE A 242 -15.24 -0.63 -33.65
CA PHE A 242 -15.86 -1.84 -33.12
C PHE A 242 -15.57 -3.07 -33.99
N THR A 243 -15.33 -4.20 -33.34
CA THR A 243 -15.16 -5.50 -34.00
C THR A 243 -16.39 -5.89 -34.84
N GLY A 244 -17.61 -5.51 -34.43
CA GLY A 244 -18.83 -5.81 -35.19
C GLY A 244 -18.94 -5.10 -36.54
N SER A 245 -18.24 -3.98 -36.71
CA SER A 245 -18.22 -3.19 -37.94
C SER A 245 -17.41 -3.82 -39.08
N GLN A 246 -16.69 -4.91 -38.81
CA GLN A 246 -15.87 -5.63 -39.80
C GLN A 246 -16.66 -5.97 -41.06
N THR A 247 -17.83 -6.62 -40.90
CA THR A 247 -18.63 -7.11 -42.03
C THR A 247 -19.24 -5.96 -42.84
N SER A 248 -19.71 -4.90 -42.18
CA SER A 248 -20.26 -3.73 -42.86
C SER A 248 -19.19 -2.96 -43.64
N LEU A 249 -17.98 -2.85 -43.10
CA LEU A 249 -16.86 -2.20 -43.80
C LEU A 249 -16.42 -3.01 -45.01
N GLN A 250 -16.32 -4.34 -44.85
CA GLN A 250 -16.03 -5.25 -45.94
C GLN A 250 -17.04 -5.09 -47.08
N PHE A 251 -18.34 -5.08 -46.78
CA PHE A 251 -19.38 -4.97 -47.81
C PHE A 251 -19.28 -3.66 -48.58
N VAL A 252 -19.10 -2.52 -47.90
CA VAL A 252 -19.04 -1.23 -48.59
C VAL A 252 -17.81 -1.13 -49.51
N ILE A 253 -16.66 -1.63 -49.07
CA ILE A 253 -15.43 -1.60 -49.89
C ILE A 253 -15.53 -2.60 -51.06
N GLU A 254 -16.01 -3.82 -50.82
CA GLU A 254 -16.19 -4.83 -51.88
C GLU A 254 -17.24 -4.38 -52.90
N ASP A 255 -18.38 -3.87 -52.46
CA ASP A 255 -19.45 -3.38 -53.34
C ASP A 255 -18.97 -2.20 -54.18
N TRP A 256 -18.14 -1.31 -53.62
CA TRP A 256 -17.50 -0.23 -54.36
C TRP A 256 -16.53 -0.73 -55.43
N LEU A 257 -15.70 -1.73 -55.10
CA LEU A 257 -14.73 -2.32 -56.03
C LEU A 257 -15.42 -3.17 -57.12
N ARG A 258 -16.58 -3.79 -56.81
CA ARG A 258 -17.43 -4.54 -57.74
C ARG A 258 -18.35 -3.64 -58.57
N GLY A 259 -18.64 -2.44 -58.07
CA GLY A 259 -19.62 -1.51 -58.60
C GLY A 259 -19.47 -1.31 -60.11
N SER A 260 -20.55 -1.65 -60.82
CA SER A 260 -20.75 -1.40 -62.24
C SER A 260 -21.86 -0.35 -62.38
N ASP A 261 -21.57 0.91 -62.05
CA ASP A 261 -22.49 1.98 -62.44
C ASP A 261 -22.28 2.27 -63.94
N SER A 262 -23.19 1.68 -64.73
CA SER A 262 -23.62 2.05 -66.08
C SER A 262 -22.66 2.89 -66.94
N GLY A 263 -21.88 2.23 -67.79
CA GLY A 263 -21.65 2.71 -69.16
C GLY A 263 -20.38 3.48 -69.50
N SER A 264 -19.51 3.87 -68.55
CA SER A 264 -18.21 4.46 -68.89
C SER A 264 -17.06 3.46 -68.82
N TRP A 265 -16.36 3.28 -69.94
CA TRP A 265 -15.13 2.46 -70.05
C TRP A 265 -13.95 3.04 -69.24
N TRP A 266 -14.04 4.30 -68.83
CA TRP A 266 -13.19 4.93 -67.82
C TRP A 266 -13.97 4.98 -66.48
N CYS A 267 -13.64 4.10 -65.54
CA CYS A 267 -14.18 4.13 -64.18
C CYS A 267 -12.99 4.05 -63.19
N PRO A 268 -12.67 5.12 -62.44
CA PRO A 268 -11.53 5.16 -61.52
C PRO A 268 -11.56 4.07 -60.42
N HIS A 269 -12.75 3.51 -60.12
CA HIS A 269 -12.98 2.54 -59.04
C HIS A 269 -12.26 1.20 -59.26
N LYS A 270 -12.10 0.75 -60.52
CA LYS A 270 -11.53 -0.58 -60.83
C LYS A 270 -10.04 -0.71 -60.55
N ASN A 271 -9.32 0.38 -60.25
CA ASN A 271 -7.89 0.36 -59.89
C ASN A 271 -7.60 0.96 -58.51
N ALA A 272 -8.64 1.34 -57.75
CA ALA A 272 -8.46 1.89 -56.41
C ALA A 272 -7.82 0.87 -55.46
N ARG A 273 -6.88 1.36 -54.64
CA ARG A 273 -6.28 0.62 -53.52
C ARG A 273 -6.78 1.24 -52.22
N PHE A 274 -6.93 0.42 -51.18
CA PHE A 274 -7.37 0.85 -49.86
C PHE A 274 -6.31 0.53 -48.83
N GLN A 275 -6.03 1.50 -47.97
CA GLN A 275 -5.20 1.31 -46.79
C GLN A 275 -6.08 1.51 -45.56
N VAL A 276 -6.35 0.43 -44.84
CA VAL A 276 -7.23 0.40 -43.66
C VAL A 276 -6.36 0.19 -42.42
N ILE A 277 -6.30 1.21 -41.56
CA ILE A 277 -5.60 1.12 -40.27
C ILE A 277 -6.61 1.06 -39.14
N VAL A 278 -6.70 -0.12 -38.51
CA VAL A 278 -7.66 -0.40 -37.44
C VAL A 278 -7.20 0.21 -36.13
N GLY A 279 -8.04 1.09 -35.58
CA GLY A 279 -7.75 1.83 -34.36
C GLY A 279 -8.11 1.06 -33.08
N ASN A 280 -9.23 0.34 -32.98
CA ASN A 280 -9.64 -0.26 -31.69
C ASN A 280 -10.25 -1.66 -31.78
N ALA A 281 -10.70 -2.12 -32.96
CA ALA A 281 -11.37 -3.41 -33.14
C ALA A 281 -10.46 -4.64 -32.92
N SER A 282 -10.07 -4.90 -31.68
CA SER A 282 -9.12 -5.93 -31.26
C SER A 282 -9.63 -7.37 -31.42
N GLY A 283 -10.88 -7.58 -31.82
CA GLY A 283 -11.46 -8.90 -32.13
C GLY A 283 -11.59 -9.19 -33.62
N MET A 284 -11.19 -8.25 -34.50
CA MET A 284 -11.32 -8.37 -35.96
C MET A 284 -10.44 -9.51 -36.48
N ARG A 285 -10.94 -10.26 -37.47
CA ARG A 285 -10.24 -11.39 -38.09
C ARG A 285 -9.92 -11.09 -39.55
N THR A 286 -8.65 -10.83 -39.85
CA THR A 286 -8.17 -10.51 -41.21
C THR A 286 -8.56 -11.56 -42.25
N LYS A 287 -8.50 -12.85 -41.89
CA LYS A 287 -8.91 -13.95 -42.79
C LYS A 287 -10.39 -13.87 -43.20
N ASP A 288 -11.25 -13.47 -42.27
CA ASP A 288 -12.69 -13.38 -42.51
C ASP A 288 -13.05 -12.08 -43.25
N PHE A 289 -12.14 -11.10 -43.28
CA PHE A 289 -12.31 -9.84 -44.00
C PHE A 289 -12.13 -9.98 -45.52
N PHE A 290 -11.38 -11.00 -45.99
CA PHE A 290 -11.16 -11.23 -47.42
C PHE A 290 -12.01 -12.42 -47.89
N ARG A 291 -13.13 -12.17 -48.58
CA ARG A 291 -13.94 -13.25 -49.19
C ARG A 291 -13.30 -13.86 -50.43
N GLU A 292 -12.59 -13.04 -51.20
CA GLU A 292 -12.04 -13.41 -52.52
C GLU A 292 -10.56 -13.04 -52.63
N LYS A 293 -9.76 -13.83 -53.35
CA LYS A 293 -8.29 -13.63 -53.43
C LYS A 293 -7.86 -12.27 -54.02
N TRP A 294 -8.65 -11.69 -54.92
CA TRP A 294 -8.33 -10.38 -55.52
C TRP A 294 -8.46 -9.23 -54.51
N SER A 295 -9.29 -9.40 -53.47
CA SER A 295 -9.48 -8.36 -52.44
C SER A 295 -8.22 -8.15 -51.59
N SER A 296 -7.45 -9.21 -51.35
CA SER A 296 -6.18 -9.13 -50.60
C SER A 296 -5.04 -8.45 -51.35
N GLU A 297 -5.14 -8.26 -52.67
CA GLU A 297 -4.13 -7.52 -53.45
C GLU A 297 -4.38 -6.00 -53.46
N ARG A 298 -5.60 -5.58 -53.12
CA ARG A 298 -6.06 -4.19 -53.26
C ARG A 298 -6.35 -3.50 -51.95
N ILE A 299 -6.58 -4.27 -50.89
CA ILE A 299 -6.90 -3.74 -49.57
C ILE A 299 -5.83 -4.21 -48.60
N GLU A 300 -5.05 -3.25 -48.10
CA GLU A 300 -4.09 -3.47 -47.02
C GLU A 300 -4.79 -3.19 -45.69
N VAL A 301 -4.83 -4.19 -44.81
CA VAL A 301 -5.40 -4.05 -43.46
C VAL A 301 -4.29 -4.23 -42.45
N SER A 302 -4.12 -3.27 -41.56
CA SER A 302 -3.18 -3.32 -40.44
C SER A 302 -3.82 -2.67 -39.21
N ALA A 303 -3.32 -2.96 -38.01
CA ALA A 303 -3.89 -2.45 -36.77
C ALA A 303 -2.82 -1.89 -35.85
N THR A 304 -3.13 -0.81 -35.14
CA THR A 304 -2.27 -0.27 -34.08
C THR A 304 -2.57 -0.90 -32.72
N VAL A 305 -3.61 -1.74 -32.64
CA VAL A 305 -4.03 -2.47 -31.44
C VAL A 305 -3.71 -3.97 -31.54
N ILE A 306 -3.25 -4.57 -30.44
CA ILE A 306 -3.00 -6.00 -30.36
C ILE A 306 -4.33 -6.75 -30.19
N PRO A 307 -4.53 -7.91 -30.83
CA PRO A 307 -5.75 -8.71 -30.65
C PRO A 307 -6.08 -9.02 -29.19
N ALA A 308 -7.35 -8.87 -28.79
CA ALA A 308 -7.78 -9.05 -27.40
C ALA A 308 -7.48 -10.45 -26.85
N ARG A 309 -7.52 -11.47 -27.71
CA ARG A 309 -7.15 -12.85 -27.36
C ARG A 309 -5.69 -12.97 -26.92
N ILE A 310 -4.78 -12.26 -27.60
CA ILE A 310 -3.35 -12.24 -27.24
C ILE A 310 -3.17 -11.50 -25.91
N GLN A 311 -3.87 -10.36 -25.71
CA GLN A 311 -3.85 -9.63 -24.44
C GLN A 311 -4.35 -10.50 -23.28
N LEU A 312 -5.46 -11.22 -23.46
CA LEU A 312 -6.00 -12.19 -22.50
C LEU A 312 -4.98 -13.30 -22.18
N ASN A 313 -4.41 -13.94 -23.21
CA ASN A 313 -3.42 -14.99 -23.03
C ASN A 313 -2.16 -14.49 -22.32
N ALA A 314 -1.73 -13.25 -22.57
CA ALA A 314 -0.61 -12.63 -21.87
C ALA A 314 -0.87 -12.48 -20.37
N VAL A 315 -2.08 -12.03 -20.00
CA VAL A 315 -2.50 -11.92 -18.59
C VAL A 315 -2.56 -13.30 -17.95
N LEU A 316 -3.14 -14.30 -18.61
CA LEU A 316 -3.20 -15.67 -18.09
C LEU A 316 -1.79 -16.28 -17.93
N HIS A 317 -0.90 -16.04 -18.90
CA HIS A 317 0.49 -16.49 -18.84
C HIS A 317 1.24 -15.85 -17.66
N PHE A 318 1.10 -14.53 -17.49
CA PHE A 318 1.65 -13.81 -16.34
C PHE A 318 1.12 -14.37 -15.01
N LEU A 319 -0.19 -14.59 -14.92
CA LEU A 319 -0.81 -15.12 -13.71
C LEU A 319 -0.36 -16.54 -13.38
N ALA A 320 -0.10 -17.37 -14.40
CA ALA A 320 0.41 -18.74 -14.25
C ALA A 320 1.90 -18.79 -13.88
N GLN A 321 2.71 -17.84 -14.37
CA GLN A 321 4.16 -17.79 -14.19
C GLN A 321 4.65 -16.45 -13.61
N ARG A 322 4.12 -16.05 -12.45
CA ARG A 322 4.36 -14.71 -11.88
C ARG A 322 5.83 -14.32 -11.71
N ASP A 323 6.66 -15.24 -11.22
CA ASP A 323 8.11 -15.05 -11.08
C ASP A 323 8.92 -15.39 -12.34
N GLY A 324 8.39 -16.31 -13.16
CA GLY A 324 9.15 -16.96 -14.23
C GLY A 324 8.90 -16.38 -15.61
N ALA A 325 7.90 -15.51 -15.75
CA ALA A 325 7.54 -14.88 -17.01
C ALA A 325 8.65 -13.95 -17.50
N ARG A 326 9.20 -14.25 -18.68
CA ARG A 326 10.20 -13.44 -19.37
C ARG A 326 9.52 -12.58 -20.41
N SER A 327 10.08 -11.41 -20.72
CA SER A 327 9.51 -10.53 -21.74
C SER A 327 9.62 -11.10 -23.15
N THR A 328 10.58 -12.01 -23.37
CA THR A 328 10.80 -12.74 -24.62
C THR A 328 9.98 -14.02 -24.74
N ASP A 329 9.19 -14.38 -23.73
CA ASP A 329 8.34 -15.58 -23.79
C ASP A 329 7.34 -15.49 -24.95
N LYS A 330 7.18 -16.61 -25.65
CA LYS A 330 6.29 -16.68 -26.79
C LYS A 330 4.83 -16.79 -26.37
N ILE A 331 4.07 -15.71 -26.51
CA ILE A 331 2.62 -15.76 -26.26
C ILE A 331 1.93 -16.26 -27.52
N SER A 332 1.41 -17.48 -27.43
CA SER A 332 0.61 -18.06 -28.50
C SER A 332 -0.74 -17.35 -28.63
N SER A 333 -1.23 -17.27 -29.86
CA SER A 333 -2.62 -16.92 -30.16
C SER A 333 -3.62 -18.05 -29.85
N LYS A 334 -3.14 -19.27 -29.56
CA LYS A 334 -3.95 -20.42 -29.10
C LYS A 334 -4.17 -20.36 -27.57
N ALA A 335 -5.06 -21.20 -27.03
CA ALA A 335 -5.33 -21.23 -25.59
C ALA A 335 -4.03 -21.40 -24.79
N ALA A 336 -3.93 -20.76 -23.61
CA ALA A 336 -2.73 -20.83 -22.79
C ALA A 336 -2.47 -22.27 -22.33
N ASP A 337 -1.26 -22.79 -22.60
CA ASP A 337 -0.85 -24.15 -22.20
C ASP A 337 -0.77 -24.34 -20.67
N ARG A 338 -0.69 -23.24 -19.90
CA ARG A 338 -0.67 -23.24 -18.44
C ARG A 338 -1.66 -22.22 -17.91
N LEU A 339 -2.56 -22.68 -17.05
CA LEU A 339 -3.56 -21.84 -16.38
C LEU A 339 -3.25 -21.72 -14.89
N PRO A 340 -3.50 -20.55 -14.27
CA PRO A 340 -3.21 -20.30 -12.85
C PRO A 340 -4.22 -20.97 -11.88
N GLY A 341 -5.10 -21.83 -12.40
CA GLY A 341 -6.25 -22.45 -11.74
C GLY A 341 -7.51 -22.33 -12.58
N ARG A 342 -8.69 -22.58 -11.99
CA ARG A 342 -9.98 -22.35 -12.65
C ARG A 342 -10.22 -20.86 -12.89
N VAL A 343 -10.49 -20.51 -14.13
CA VAL A 343 -10.73 -19.14 -14.58
C VAL A 343 -12.14 -19.01 -15.13
N ALA A 344 -12.87 -17.98 -14.69
CA ALA A 344 -14.14 -17.59 -15.31
C ALA A 344 -13.93 -16.35 -16.18
N ILE A 345 -14.50 -16.32 -17.38
CA ILE A 345 -14.46 -15.17 -18.29
C ILE A 345 -15.89 -14.69 -18.48
N LEU A 346 -16.18 -13.49 -17.99
CA LEU A 346 -17.42 -12.77 -18.23
C LEU A 346 -17.33 -12.06 -19.58
N THR A 347 -18.28 -12.31 -20.47
CA THR A 347 -18.32 -11.64 -21.77
C THR A 347 -19.73 -11.22 -22.17
N GLU A 348 -19.84 -10.15 -22.93
CA GLU A 348 -21.12 -9.64 -23.43
C GLU A 348 -21.81 -10.64 -24.37
N SER A 349 -23.12 -10.75 -24.25
CA SER A 349 -23.95 -11.47 -25.22
C SER A 349 -24.12 -10.66 -26.50
N ASN A 350 -24.24 -11.33 -27.64
CA ASN A 350 -24.60 -10.71 -28.94
C ASN A 350 -23.67 -9.63 -29.52
N THR A 351 -22.44 -9.45 -29.02
CA THR A 351 -21.43 -8.56 -29.65
C THR A 351 -20.39 -9.34 -30.45
N GLY A 352 -19.85 -8.73 -31.52
CA GLY A 352 -18.73 -9.30 -32.30
C GLY A 352 -17.48 -9.51 -31.45
N PHE A 353 -17.23 -8.59 -30.50
CA PHE A 353 -16.15 -8.69 -29.51
C PHE A 353 -16.35 -9.91 -28.58
N GLY A 354 -17.52 -10.07 -27.98
CA GLY A 354 -17.77 -11.18 -27.04
C GLY A 354 -17.68 -12.56 -27.70
N LYS A 355 -18.12 -12.69 -28.95
CA LYS A 355 -17.94 -13.92 -29.74
C LYS A 355 -16.46 -14.25 -30.00
N SER A 356 -15.62 -13.24 -30.24
CA SER A 356 -14.19 -13.44 -30.50
C SER A 356 -13.47 -14.05 -29.29
N VAL A 357 -13.85 -13.62 -28.08
CA VAL A 357 -13.27 -14.06 -26.80
C VAL A 357 -13.87 -15.38 -26.33
N ALA A 358 -15.17 -15.64 -26.56
CA ALA A 358 -15.83 -16.87 -26.11
C ALA A 358 -15.23 -18.16 -26.68
N SER A 359 -14.53 -18.08 -27.82
CA SER A 359 -13.82 -19.22 -28.42
C SER A 359 -12.66 -19.78 -27.58
N VAL A 360 -12.30 -19.12 -26.47
CA VAL A 360 -11.28 -19.57 -25.51
C VAL A 360 -11.82 -20.64 -24.54
N GLY A 361 -13.14 -20.73 -24.34
CA GLY A 361 -13.78 -21.63 -23.36
C GLY A 361 -13.86 -23.12 -23.74
N ASN A 362 -13.07 -23.60 -24.69
CA ASN A 362 -13.07 -25.01 -25.09
C ASN A 362 -12.15 -25.90 -24.21
N THR A 363 -11.66 -25.38 -23.10
CA THR A 363 -10.77 -26.07 -22.15
C THR A 363 -11.49 -26.22 -20.80
N ASP A 364 -11.42 -27.39 -20.17
CA ASP A 364 -12.13 -27.72 -18.92
C ASP A 364 -11.86 -26.75 -17.75
N ASP A 365 -10.74 -26.01 -17.79
CA ASP A 365 -10.33 -25.06 -16.75
C ASP A 365 -10.82 -23.61 -16.97
N ILE A 366 -11.41 -23.29 -18.14
CA ILE A 366 -11.92 -21.95 -18.49
C ILE A 366 -13.42 -21.98 -18.71
N ALA A 367 -14.19 -21.40 -17.79
CA ALA A 367 -15.63 -21.21 -17.94
C ALA A 367 -15.94 -19.84 -18.56
N VAL A 368 -16.67 -19.81 -19.68
CA VAL A 368 -17.14 -18.54 -20.27
C VAL A 368 -18.59 -18.32 -19.87
N LEU A 369 -18.85 -17.28 -19.07
CA LEU A 369 -20.19 -16.89 -18.63
C LEU A 369 -20.62 -15.63 -19.39
N ARG A 370 -21.80 -15.65 -19.99
CA ARG A 370 -22.29 -14.53 -20.79
C ARG A 370 -23.29 -13.71 -20.00
N PHE A 371 -23.11 -12.38 -20.01
CA PHE A 371 -24.07 -11.47 -19.40
C PHE A 371 -24.93 -10.76 -20.46
N PRO A 372 -26.17 -10.35 -20.11
CA PRO A 372 -27.05 -9.62 -21.04
C PRO A 372 -26.45 -8.28 -21.48
N LEU A 373 -26.84 -7.79 -22.66
CA LEU A 373 -26.48 -6.44 -23.11
C LEU A 373 -27.09 -5.38 -22.18
N HIS A 374 -26.40 -4.25 -22.02
CA HIS A 374 -26.87 -3.05 -21.30
C HIS A 374 -27.08 -3.23 -19.79
N VAL A 375 -26.15 -3.91 -19.12
CA VAL A 375 -26.14 -4.06 -17.64
C VAL A 375 -26.08 -2.68 -16.95
N SER A 376 -25.50 -1.66 -17.62
CA SER A 376 -25.52 -0.27 -17.20
C SER A 376 -26.92 0.30 -16.89
N ARG A 377 -28.02 -0.23 -17.43
CA ARG A 377 -29.39 0.18 -17.02
C ARG A 377 -29.76 -0.28 -15.62
N LEU A 378 -29.33 -1.48 -15.23
CA LEU A 378 -29.48 -2.02 -13.86
C LEU A 378 -28.73 -1.15 -12.84
N LYS A 379 -27.67 -0.44 -13.28
CA LYS A 379 -26.91 0.49 -12.44
C LYS A 379 -27.79 1.58 -11.84
N SER A 380 -28.78 2.10 -12.57
CA SER A 380 -29.65 3.16 -12.04
C SER A 380 -30.48 2.69 -10.83
N GLU A 381 -31.02 1.46 -10.89
CA GLU A 381 -31.74 0.85 -9.78
C GLU A 381 -30.82 0.45 -8.63
N TYR A 382 -29.67 -0.19 -8.92
CA TYR A 382 -28.67 -0.53 -7.89
C TYR A 382 -28.10 0.73 -7.23
N ALA A 383 -27.84 1.80 -7.99
CA ALA A 383 -27.37 3.07 -7.44
C ALA A 383 -28.41 3.69 -6.49
N GLN A 384 -29.71 3.56 -6.79
CA GLN A 384 -30.76 3.97 -5.85
C GLN A 384 -30.81 3.09 -4.60
N LEU A 385 -30.63 1.77 -4.73
CA LEU A 385 -30.55 0.85 -3.59
C LEU A 385 -29.34 1.14 -2.70
N PHE A 386 -28.16 1.32 -3.29
CA PHE A 386 -26.95 1.70 -2.57
C PHE A 386 -27.09 3.06 -1.90
N ARG A 387 -27.67 4.06 -2.58
CA ARG A 387 -27.99 5.37 -1.97
C ARG A 387 -28.88 5.20 -0.73
N LYS A 388 -29.90 4.35 -0.79
CA LYS A 388 -30.78 4.06 0.36
C LYS A 388 -30.02 3.36 1.49
N GLN A 389 -29.13 2.43 1.17
CA GLN A 389 -28.34 1.68 2.15
C GLN A 389 -27.29 2.57 2.85
N ASP A 390 -26.61 3.46 2.09
CA ASP A 390 -25.64 4.42 2.62
C ASP A 390 -26.32 5.50 3.49
N GLN A 391 -27.53 5.94 3.10
CA GLN A 391 -28.37 6.83 3.91
C GLN A 391 -28.81 6.15 5.22
N GLN A 392 -29.15 4.86 5.18
CA GLN A 392 -29.47 4.08 6.39
C GLN A 392 -28.26 3.87 7.31
N ALA A 393 -27.05 3.85 6.75
CA ALA A 393 -25.79 3.72 7.51
C ALA A 393 -25.30 5.05 8.12
N GLY A 394 -25.98 6.18 7.90
CA GLY A 394 -25.64 7.47 8.48
C GLY A 394 -24.39 8.15 7.90
N LEU A 395 -23.93 7.73 6.72
CA LEU A 395 -22.79 8.33 6.02
C LEU A 395 -23.20 9.70 5.41
N PRO A 396 -22.33 10.74 5.44
CA PRO A 396 -22.66 12.05 4.91
C PRO A 396 -22.96 12.00 3.40
N ALA A 397 -24.05 12.62 2.97
CA ALA A 397 -24.48 12.69 1.57
C ALA A 397 -23.44 13.33 0.63
N THR A 398 -22.42 14.01 1.16
CA THR A 398 -21.31 14.61 0.42
C THR A 398 -20.31 13.60 -0.13
N ALA A 399 -20.19 12.41 0.47
CA ALA A 399 -19.41 11.29 -0.09
C ALA A 399 -20.12 10.61 -1.28
N THR A 400 -21.37 11.00 -1.54
CA THR A 400 -22.29 10.35 -2.50
C THR A 400 -22.54 11.20 -3.76
N ILE A 401 -21.89 12.36 -3.90
CA ILE A 401 -22.21 13.36 -4.95
C ILE A 401 -21.62 13.02 -6.34
N ALA A 402 -20.69 12.07 -6.48
CA ALA A 402 -20.00 11.84 -7.76
C ALA A 402 -20.60 10.71 -8.64
N ALA A 403 -21.57 9.93 -8.13
CA ALA A 403 -22.25 8.91 -8.93
C ALA A 403 -23.26 9.46 -9.96
N SER A 404 -23.63 10.75 -9.87
CA SER A 404 -24.66 11.39 -10.71
C SER A 404 -24.15 11.92 -12.05
N GLY A 405 -22.83 12.06 -12.26
CA GLY A 405 -22.29 12.59 -13.52
C GLY A 405 -22.42 11.66 -14.74
N PHE A 406 -22.71 10.37 -14.51
CA PHE A 406 -22.86 9.37 -15.58
C PHE A 406 -24.32 9.09 -15.96
N GLU A 407 -25.29 9.78 -15.35
CA GLU A 407 -26.73 9.55 -15.56
C GLU A 407 -27.31 10.26 -16.80
N GLU A 408 -26.56 11.14 -17.47
CA GLU A 408 -27.03 11.90 -18.65
C GLU A 408 -26.27 11.55 -19.92
N ALA A 409 -26.64 10.44 -20.56
CA ALA A 409 -26.47 10.30 -22.01
C ALA A 409 -27.68 9.56 -22.56
N GLY A 410 -28.65 10.30 -23.08
CA GLY A 410 -29.86 9.81 -23.74
C GLY A 410 -29.59 9.10 -25.08
N GLY A 411 -28.62 8.19 -25.14
CA GLY A 411 -28.41 7.31 -26.28
C GLY A 411 -29.52 6.27 -26.36
N VAL A 412 -30.09 6.10 -27.55
CA VAL A 412 -31.06 5.03 -27.83
C VAL A 412 -30.33 3.70 -27.65
N ALA A 413 -30.92 2.76 -26.90
CA ALA A 413 -30.25 1.46 -26.70
C ALA A 413 -30.09 0.73 -28.03
N GLU A 414 -28.86 0.33 -28.29
CA GLU A 414 -28.52 -0.52 -29.40
C GLU A 414 -29.14 -1.92 -29.24
N GLY A 415 -29.77 -2.43 -30.30
CA GLY A 415 -30.49 -3.71 -30.29
C GLY A 415 -31.98 -3.56 -30.01
N VAL A 416 -32.66 -4.66 -29.74
CA VAL A 416 -34.12 -4.66 -29.52
C VAL A 416 -34.42 -3.99 -28.18
N PRO A 417 -35.16 -2.86 -28.14
CA PRO A 417 -35.52 -2.21 -26.89
C PRO A 417 -36.30 -3.17 -26.00
N ALA A 418 -35.95 -3.23 -24.71
CA ALA A 418 -36.66 -4.05 -23.73
C ALA A 418 -38.13 -3.59 -23.62
N GLN A 419 -39.06 -4.43 -24.09
CA GLN A 419 -40.49 -4.14 -24.08
C GLN A 419 -41.16 -4.41 -22.72
N GLY A 420 -40.49 -5.17 -21.84
CA GLY A 420 -41.05 -5.63 -20.56
C GLY A 420 -40.78 -4.74 -19.34
N GLY A 421 -40.19 -3.56 -19.52
CA GLY A 421 -39.93 -2.59 -18.44
C GLY A 421 -39.24 -3.22 -17.22
N ALA A 422 -39.85 -3.03 -16.04
CA ALA A 422 -39.34 -3.53 -14.75
C ALA A 422 -39.23 -5.06 -14.66
N ALA A 423 -40.09 -5.82 -15.35
CA ALA A 423 -40.04 -7.28 -15.33
C ALA A 423 -38.78 -7.82 -16.03
N THR A 424 -38.34 -7.16 -17.11
CA THR A 424 -37.08 -7.49 -17.79
C THR A 424 -35.88 -7.17 -16.92
N VAL A 425 -35.93 -6.07 -16.17
CA VAL A 425 -34.90 -5.70 -15.21
C VAL A 425 -34.76 -6.75 -14.10
N ALA A 426 -35.88 -7.19 -13.51
CA ALA A 426 -35.88 -8.24 -12.50
C ALA A 426 -35.32 -9.58 -13.03
N ALA A 427 -35.69 -9.97 -14.26
CA ALA A 427 -35.15 -11.18 -14.89
C ALA A 427 -33.63 -11.08 -15.14
N ASN A 428 -33.15 -9.93 -15.62
CA ASN A 428 -31.72 -9.70 -15.82
C ASN A 428 -30.94 -9.70 -14.49
N ASN A 429 -31.53 -9.17 -13.41
CA ASN A 429 -30.96 -9.26 -12.06
C ASN A 429 -30.82 -10.73 -11.62
N ALA A 430 -31.87 -11.55 -11.79
CA ALA A 430 -31.81 -12.97 -11.44
C ALA A 430 -30.75 -13.74 -12.26
N VAL A 431 -30.55 -13.39 -13.53
CA VAL A 431 -29.46 -13.95 -14.36
C VAL A 431 -28.10 -13.55 -13.78
N LEU A 432 -27.92 -12.29 -13.39
CA LEU A 432 -26.67 -11.81 -12.83
C LEU A 432 -26.35 -12.44 -11.46
N GLU A 433 -27.35 -12.60 -10.60
CA GLU A 433 -27.23 -13.33 -9.34
C GLU A 433 -26.87 -14.81 -9.55
N ASN A 434 -27.45 -15.45 -10.56
CA ASN A 434 -27.08 -16.82 -10.94
C ASN A 434 -25.64 -16.91 -11.45
N ILE A 435 -25.16 -15.92 -12.21
CA ILE A 435 -23.75 -15.84 -12.64
C ILE A 435 -22.83 -15.69 -11.42
N LEU A 436 -23.13 -14.76 -10.51
CA LEU A 436 -22.31 -14.51 -9.32
C LEU A 436 -22.30 -15.70 -8.35
N SER A 437 -23.46 -16.34 -8.14
CA SER A 437 -23.55 -17.57 -7.33
C SER A 437 -22.82 -18.74 -7.97
N THR A 438 -22.82 -18.86 -9.30
CA THR A 438 -22.01 -19.84 -10.03
C THR A 438 -20.53 -19.58 -9.81
N ILE A 439 -20.09 -18.32 -9.88
CA ILE A 439 -18.70 -17.94 -9.64
C ILE A 439 -18.24 -18.37 -8.23
N SER A 440 -19.07 -18.08 -7.23
CA SER A 440 -18.82 -18.43 -5.83
C SER A 440 -18.84 -19.95 -5.60
N ARG A 441 -19.86 -20.64 -6.12
CA ARG A 441 -20.06 -22.09 -5.94
C ARG A 441 -18.94 -22.92 -6.55
N GLU A 442 -18.47 -22.54 -7.74
CA GLU A 442 -17.41 -23.26 -8.45
C GLU A 442 -15.99 -22.87 -8.00
N ARG A 443 -15.90 -21.90 -7.07
CA ARG A 443 -14.65 -21.40 -6.48
C ARG A 443 -13.62 -20.98 -7.52
N PHE A 444 -14.04 -20.18 -8.51
CA PHE A 444 -13.09 -19.60 -9.45
C PHE A 444 -12.08 -18.71 -8.73
N ARG A 445 -10.81 -18.83 -9.12
CA ARG A 445 -9.72 -18.05 -8.52
C ARG A 445 -9.53 -16.70 -9.22
N TYR A 446 -9.77 -16.69 -10.52
CA TYR A 446 -9.65 -15.52 -11.36
C TYR A 446 -10.91 -15.33 -12.19
N VAL A 447 -11.39 -14.09 -12.27
CA VAL A 447 -12.49 -13.69 -13.14
C VAL A 447 -11.99 -12.61 -14.10
N GLY A 448 -12.10 -12.87 -15.39
CA GLY A 448 -11.82 -11.90 -16.45
C GLY A 448 -13.11 -11.20 -16.86
N VAL A 449 -13.16 -9.86 -16.84
CA VAL A 449 -14.33 -9.10 -17.35
C VAL A 449 -14.00 -8.51 -18.72
N MET A 450 -14.67 -9.02 -19.74
CA MET A 450 -14.45 -8.72 -21.16
C MET A 450 -15.70 -8.04 -21.73
N ALA A 451 -15.77 -6.72 -21.55
CA ALA A 451 -16.85 -5.86 -22.01
C ALA A 451 -16.32 -4.81 -23.00
N THR A 452 -17.19 -4.40 -23.92
CA THR A 452 -16.94 -3.29 -24.85
C THR A 452 -17.04 -1.95 -24.13
N ASP A 453 -18.00 -1.77 -23.22
CA ASP A 453 -18.16 -0.56 -22.40
C ASP A 453 -17.37 -0.63 -21.09
N THR A 454 -16.52 0.38 -20.83
CA THR A 454 -15.77 0.51 -19.58
C THR A 454 -16.69 0.68 -18.37
N ARG A 455 -17.88 1.27 -18.54
CA ARG A 455 -18.88 1.42 -17.45
C ARG A 455 -19.46 0.08 -17.03
N ASP A 456 -19.66 -0.85 -17.96
CA ASP A 456 -20.09 -2.21 -17.65
C ASP A 456 -18.99 -2.98 -16.90
N LYS A 457 -17.70 -2.77 -17.25
CA LYS A 457 -16.56 -3.29 -16.46
C LYS A 457 -16.63 -2.79 -15.03
N LEU A 458 -16.78 -1.48 -14.82
CA LEU A 458 -16.85 -0.87 -13.49
C LEU A 458 -17.98 -1.46 -12.64
N PHE A 459 -19.17 -1.59 -13.23
CA PHE A 459 -20.35 -2.12 -12.54
C PHE A 459 -20.18 -3.61 -12.17
N LEU A 460 -19.74 -4.45 -13.11
CA LEU A 460 -19.55 -5.88 -12.87
C LEU A 460 -18.47 -6.14 -11.83
N ILE A 461 -17.34 -5.43 -11.88
CA ILE A 461 -16.27 -5.58 -10.90
C ILE A 461 -16.75 -5.19 -9.50
N ARG A 462 -17.54 -4.11 -9.37
CA ARG A 462 -18.14 -3.72 -8.08
C ARG A 462 -18.97 -4.88 -7.51
N LEU A 463 -19.88 -5.46 -8.30
CA LEU A 463 -20.69 -6.59 -7.87
C LEU A 463 -19.84 -7.82 -7.53
N ILE A 464 -18.84 -8.18 -8.35
CA ILE A 464 -17.96 -9.31 -8.07
C ILE A 464 -17.22 -9.10 -6.74
N ARG A 465 -16.73 -7.88 -6.45
CA ARG A 465 -16.03 -7.58 -5.19
C ARG A 465 -16.97 -7.65 -3.97
N GLU A 466 -18.23 -7.31 -4.13
CA GLU A 466 -19.23 -7.35 -3.05
C GLU A 466 -19.70 -8.79 -2.76
N PHE A 467 -20.04 -9.56 -3.81
CA PHE A 467 -20.60 -10.91 -3.68
C PHE A 467 -19.53 -12.02 -3.60
N CYS A 468 -18.37 -11.83 -4.24
CA CYS A 468 -17.29 -12.80 -4.38
C CYS A 468 -15.92 -12.19 -3.99
N PRO A 469 -15.70 -11.85 -2.70
CA PRO A 469 -14.52 -11.08 -2.26
C PRO A 469 -13.17 -11.81 -2.44
N ASP A 470 -13.18 -13.13 -2.57
CA ASP A 470 -11.96 -13.97 -2.68
C ASP A 470 -11.40 -14.06 -4.11
N VAL A 471 -12.08 -13.46 -5.10
CA VAL A 471 -11.73 -13.57 -6.52
C VAL A 471 -10.79 -12.44 -6.97
N HIS A 472 -9.79 -12.79 -7.79
CA HIS A 472 -8.99 -11.79 -8.52
C HIS A 472 -9.64 -11.43 -9.82
N VAL A 473 -9.91 -10.14 -10.00
CA VAL A 473 -10.49 -9.64 -11.24
C VAL A 473 -9.39 -9.11 -12.15
N PHE A 474 -9.48 -9.45 -13.42
CA PHE A 474 -8.65 -8.87 -14.47
C PHE A 474 -9.51 -8.40 -15.64
N VAL A 475 -9.03 -7.42 -16.39
CA VAL A 475 -9.71 -6.85 -17.56
C VAL A 475 -8.74 -6.66 -18.72
N THR A 476 -9.28 -6.52 -19.93
CA THR A 476 -8.51 -6.08 -21.10
C THR A 476 -8.85 -4.65 -21.48
N GLN A 477 -7.90 -3.99 -22.14
CA GLN A 477 -7.89 -2.57 -22.49
C GLN A 477 -7.81 -1.66 -21.25
N SER A 478 -6.89 -0.71 -21.30
CA SER A 478 -6.71 0.33 -20.30
C SER A 478 -7.57 1.56 -20.64
N ASP A 479 -8.17 2.13 -19.62
CA ASP A 479 -9.02 3.32 -19.70
C ASP A 479 -8.91 4.07 -18.36
N LEU A 480 -8.65 5.39 -18.40
CA LEU A 480 -8.55 6.20 -17.18
C LEU A 480 -9.83 6.17 -16.35
N LEU A 481 -10.98 5.84 -16.95
CA LEU A 481 -12.23 5.68 -16.22
C LEU A 481 -12.18 4.55 -15.17
N LEU A 482 -11.32 3.53 -15.37
CA LEU A 482 -11.08 2.49 -14.35
C LEU A 482 -10.36 3.02 -13.10
N ALA A 483 -9.69 4.17 -13.21
CA ALA A 483 -9.01 4.85 -12.12
C ALA A 483 -9.87 5.95 -11.47
N HIS A 484 -11.18 6.00 -11.75
CA HIS A 484 -12.06 7.02 -11.19
C HIS A 484 -12.15 6.92 -9.65
N PRO A 485 -12.00 8.03 -8.89
CA PRO A 485 -11.96 8.04 -7.42
C PRO A 485 -13.07 7.21 -6.75
N ASP A 486 -14.31 7.34 -7.21
CA ASP A 486 -15.47 6.64 -6.65
C ASP A 486 -15.38 5.11 -6.74
N TYR A 487 -14.67 4.57 -7.74
CA TYR A 487 -14.55 3.13 -7.96
C TYR A 487 -13.20 2.58 -7.47
N LEU A 488 -12.26 3.42 -7.04
CA LEU A 488 -10.91 3.00 -6.64
C LEU A 488 -10.91 1.92 -5.56
N TYR A 489 -11.86 1.97 -4.62
CA TYR A 489 -11.99 0.94 -3.58
C TYR A 489 -12.17 -0.47 -4.18
N HIS A 490 -12.98 -0.60 -5.23
CA HIS A 490 -13.25 -1.88 -5.89
C HIS A 490 -12.20 -2.22 -6.97
N MET A 491 -11.60 -1.20 -7.59
CA MET A 491 -10.60 -1.34 -8.66
C MET A 491 -9.19 -1.63 -8.17
N LYS A 492 -8.89 -1.36 -6.89
CA LYS A 492 -7.61 -1.71 -6.28
C LYS A 492 -7.25 -3.17 -6.55
N GLY A 493 -6.03 -3.38 -7.07
CA GLY A 493 -5.49 -4.73 -7.34
C GLY A 493 -6.08 -5.42 -8.57
N VAL A 494 -6.91 -4.73 -9.37
CA VAL A 494 -7.36 -5.26 -10.67
C VAL A 494 -6.22 -5.22 -11.67
N ILE A 495 -6.00 -6.35 -12.35
CA ILE A 495 -4.96 -6.50 -13.37
C ILE A 495 -5.54 -6.15 -14.74
N VAL A 496 -4.80 -5.40 -15.55
CA VAL A 496 -5.22 -4.90 -16.85
C VAL A 496 -4.22 -5.32 -17.91
N GLY A 497 -4.67 -6.12 -18.88
CA GLY A 497 -3.91 -6.41 -20.09
C GLY A 497 -4.24 -5.40 -21.19
N SER A 498 -3.25 -4.72 -21.75
CA SER A 498 -3.49 -3.71 -22.78
C SER A 498 -2.35 -3.60 -23.79
N THR A 499 -2.63 -2.98 -24.95
CA THR A 499 -1.57 -2.59 -25.91
C THR A 499 -0.79 -1.38 -25.44
N TYR A 500 -1.46 -0.43 -24.76
CA TYR A 500 -0.83 0.76 -24.19
C TYR A 500 -1.09 0.83 -22.68
N PRO A 501 -0.08 1.07 -21.83
CA PRO A 501 -0.23 0.97 -20.37
C PRO A 501 -0.93 2.18 -19.72
N LEU A 502 -1.14 3.28 -20.47
CA LEU A 502 -1.61 4.58 -19.94
C LEU A 502 -0.79 5.07 -18.74
N TYR A 503 0.53 4.85 -18.81
CA TYR A 503 1.48 5.28 -17.80
C TYR A 503 2.34 6.43 -18.37
N PRO A 504 2.03 7.72 -18.09
CA PRO A 504 2.68 8.85 -18.76
C PRO A 504 4.21 8.88 -18.70
N PRO A 505 4.88 8.44 -17.61
CA PRO A 505 6.34 8.34 -17.59
C PRO A 505 6.89 7.33 -18.61
N GLY A 506 6.09 6.33 -19.01
CA GLY A 506 6.43 5.26 -19.94
C GLY A 506 6.74 5.73 -21.37
N GLN A 507 6.18 6.87 -21.80
CA GLN A 507 6.45 7.44 -23.12
C GLN A 507 7.95 7.72 -23.36
N LYS A 508 8.69 8.07 -22.30
CA LYS A 508 10.15 8.28 -22.37
C LYS A 508 10.93 6.98 -22.56
N TRP A 509 10.37 5.83 -22.19
CA TRP A 509 11.03 4.54 -22.34
C TRP A 509 11.04 4.07 -23.79
N SER A 510 10.04 4.45 -24.58
CA SER A 510 9.95 4.14 -26.02
C SER A 510 10.61 5.21 -26.90
N ASN A 511 10.52 6.49 -26.53
CA ASN A 511 11.15 7.59 -27.27
C ASN A 511 11.78 8.60 -26.30
N PRO A 512 13.09 8.48 -26.01
CA PRO A 512 13.79 9.38 -25.08
C PRO A 512 13.82 10.85 -25.52
N ASN A 513 13.76 11.10 -26.83
CA ASN A 513 13.88 12.43 -27.42
C ASN A 513 12.53 13.19 -27.49
N ALA A 514 11.42 12.55 -27.09
CA ALA A 514 10.12 13.20 -27.05
C ALA A 514 10.08 14.28 -25.95
N SER A 515 10.01 15.55 -26.36
CA SER A 515 9.91 16.70 -25.46
C SER A 515 8.52 16.89 -24.87
N GLU A 516 7.47 16.49 -25.60
CA GLU A 516 6.08 16.63 -25.21
C GLU A 516 5.49 15.28 -24.76
N ARG A 517 4.71 15.30 -23.68
CA ARG A 517 3.99 14.13 -23.16
C ARG A 517 2.51 14.29 -23.46
N LEU A 518 1.97 13.41 -24.28
CA LEU A 518 0.54 13.43 -24.57
C LEU A 518 -0.21 12.60 -23.53
N LEU A 519 -1.01 13.26 -22.70
CA LEU A 519 -1.95 12.56 -21.82
C LEU A 519 -3.16 12.14 -22.65
N VAL A 520 -3.38 10.84 -22.73
CA VAL A 520 -4.48 10.22 -23.48
C VAL A 520 -5.43 9.55 -22.49
N SER A 521 -6.73 9.63 -22.80
CA SER A 521 -7.82 9.18 -21.93
C SER A 521 -8.04 7.66 -21.93
N SER A 522 -7.80 6.99 -23.06
CA SER A 522 -8.00 5.55 -23.22
C SER A 522 -7.00 4.92 -24.18
N SER A 523 -6.78 3.60 -24.06
CA SER A 523 -5.98 2.85 -25.04
C SER A 523 -6.54 2.96 -26.45
N ALA A 524 -7.86 3.10 -26.59
CA ALA A 524 -8.52 3.27 -27.89
C ALA A 524 -8.12 4.60 -28.54
N ALA A 525 -8.19 5.69 -27.77
CA ALA A 525 -7.77 7.02 -28.25
C ALA A 525 -6.28 7.04 -28.64
N GLN A 526 -5.40 6.42 -27.84
CA GLN A 526 -3.96 6.35 -28.16
C GLN A 526 -3.72 5.54 -29.44
N SER A 527 -4.47 4.48 -29.63
CA SER A 527 -4.40 3.66 -30.84
C SER A 527 -4.89 4.41 -32.09
N TYR A 528 -5.96 5.22 -31.98
CA TYR A 528 -6.44 6.09 -33.06
C TYR A 528 -5.46 7.21 -33.41
N TYR A 529 -4.80 7.80 -32.40
CA TYR A 529 -3.71 8.74 -32.61
C TYR A 529 -2.57 8.09 -33.40
N ASN A 530 -2.11 6.90 -32.98
CA ASN A 530 -1.07 6.15 -33.69
C ASN A 530 -1.52 5.71 -35.09
N ALA A 531 -2.80 5.33 -35.27
CA ALA A 531 -3.36 4.95 -36.56
C ALA A 531 -3.37 6.13 -37.55
N THR A 532 -3.68 7.33 -37.04
CA THR A 532 -3.62 8.58 -37.81
C THR A 532 -2.19 8.88 -38.26
N LEU A 533 -1.20 8.75 -37.37
CA LEU A 533 0.22 8.93 -37.72
C LEU A 533 0.71 7.90 -38.74
N ALA A 534 0.34 6.63 -38.57
CA ALA A 534 0.68 5.55 -39.50
C ALA A 534 0.08 5.78 -40.90
N THR A 535 -1.15 6.31 -40.96
CA THR A 535 -1.85 6.65 -42.21
C THR A 535 -1.09 7.72 -43.01
N PHE A 536 -0.38 8.61 -42.32
CA PHE A 536 0.46 9.64 -42.94
C PHE A 536 1.94 9.22 -43.10
N GLY A 537 2.29 7.97 -42.77
CA GLY A 537 3.67 7.48 -42.85
C GLY A 537 4.59 7.95 -41.73
N LEU A 538 4.07 8.67 -40.71
CA LEU A 538 4.82 9.25 -39.59
C LEU A 538 5.10 8.21 -38.48
N HIS A 539 5.69 7.08 -38.85
CA HIS A 539 5.89 5.94 -37.97
C HIS A 539 6.79 6.25 -36.75
N ASP A 540 7.74 7.17 -36.91
CA ASP A 540 8.71 7.54 -35.87
C ASP A 540 8.10 8.39 -34.73
N LYS A 541 6.96 9.05 -35.01
CA LYS A 541 6.23 9.88 -34.04
C LYS A 541 5.19 9.10 -33.23
N MET A 542 4.97 7.81 -33.53
CA MET A 542 3.96 7.00 -32.84
C MET A 542 4.31 6.81 -31.36
N LEU A 543 3.34 7.04 -30.48
CA LEU A 543 3.48 6.99 -29.03
C LEU A 543 3.47 5.54 -28.53
N GLU A 544 4.51 5.17 -27.77
CA GLU A 544 4.66 3.84 -27.14
C GLU A 544 4.52 2.67 -28.14
N TYR A 545 4.78 2.93 -29.43
CA TYR A 545 4.70 1.94 -30.50
C TYR A 545 6.06 1.26 -30.70
N GLY A 546 6.52 0.56 -29.67
CA GLY A 546 7.80 -0.14 -29.67
C GLY A 546 8.16 -0.59 -28.25
N PRO A 547 8.97 -1.66 -28.10
CA PRO A 547 9.45 -2.09 -26.79
C PRO A 547 10.29 -0.98 -26.12
N PRO A 548 10.17 -0.80 -24.79
CA PRO A 548 11.02 0.13 -24.06
C PRO A 548 12.49 -0.33 -24.12
N GLY A 549 13.44 0.61 -23.99
CA GLY A 549 14.87 0.31 -24.14
C GLY A 549 15.43 -0.77 -23.19
N PHE A 550 14.81 -0.99 -22.03
CA PHE A 550 15.19 -2.07 -21.11
C PHE A 550 14.61 -3.45 -21.45
N ALA A 551 13.64 -3.52 -22.37
CA ALA A 551 13.06 -4.75 -22.89
C ALA A 551 13.47 -5.05 -24.34
N ALA A 552 14.01 -4.05 -25.03
CA ALA A 552 14.54 -4.19 -26.37
C ALA A 552 15.95 -4.82 -26.31
N GLY A 553 16.02 -6.14 -26.37
CA GLY A 553 17.28 -6.87 -26.57
C GLY A 553 17.79 -6.76 -28.01
N PRO A 554 19.05 -7.17 -28.30
CA PRO A 554 19.61 -7.11 -29.66
C PRO A 554 18.80 -7.92 -30.69
N ASP A 555 18.10 -8.97 -30.24
CA ASP A 555 17.28 -9.84 -31.09
C ASP A 555 15.79 -9.43 -31.15
N VAL A 556 15.38 -8.36 -30.46
CA VAL A 556 13.98 -7.92 -30.37
C VAL A 556 13.73 -6.79 -31.37
N PRO A 557 12.90 -7.00 -32.42
CA PRO A 557 12.58 -5.96 -33.38
C PRO A 557 11.80 -4.80 -32.73
N ASN A 558 12.20 -3.56 -33.01
CA ASN A 558 11.48 -2.35 -32.60
C ASN A 558 10.43 -1.94 -33.66
N ASP A 559 9.67 -2.91 -34.15
CA ASP A 559 8.72 -2.73 -35.26
C ASP A 559 7.25 -2.70 -34.81
N ARG A 560 6.94 -3.18 -33.60
CA ARG A 560 5.57 -3.35 -33.08
C ARG A 560 5.47 -3.12 -31.56
N PRO A 561 4.29 -2.78 -31.02
CA PRO A 561 4.09 -2.53 -29.59
C PRO A 561 4.14 -3.85 -28.80
N PRO A 562 4.66 -3.86 -27.55
CA PRO A 562 4.56 -5.01 -26.66
C PRO A 562 3.17 -5.11 -26.02
N VAL A 563 2.84 -6.30 -25.49
CA VAL A 563 1.66 -6.47 -24.64
C VAL A 563 2.03 -6.04 -23.22
N TRP A 564 1.28 -5.11 -22.65
CA TRP A 564 1.46 -4.65 -21.27
C TRP A 564 0.49 -5.35 -20.33
N VAL A 565 1.00 -5.74 -19.17
CA VAL A 565 0.20 -6.17 -18.02
C VAL A 565 0.43 -5.16 -16.92
N SER A 566 -0.60 -4.40 -16.57
CA SER A 566 -0.58 -3.37 -15.54
C SER A 566 -1.52 -3.72 -14.39
N MET A 567 -1.40 -3.04 -13.26
CA MET A 567 -2.35 -3.12 -12.15
C MET A 567 -2.82 -1.73 -11.74
N ILE A 568 -4.09 -1.64 -11.35
CA ILE A 568 -4.64 -0.41 -10.80
C ILE A 568 -4.21 -0.30 -9.34
N ALA A 569 -3.39 0.71 -9.08
CA ALA A 569 -2.92 1.05 -7.75
C ALA A 569 -4.06 1.63 -6.89
N PRO A 570 -4.00 1.47 -5.55
CA PRO A 570 -4.88 2.19 -4.63
C PRO A 570 -4.94 3.71 -4.86
N SER A 571 -3.87 4.31 -5.40
CA SER A 571 -3.79 5.73 -5.75
C SER A 571 -4.52 6.11 -7.05
N GLY A 572 -5.04 5.14 -7.80
CA GLY A 572 -5.60 5.34 -9.14
C GLY A 572 -4.58 5.40 -10.27
N ALA A 573 -3.29 5.18 -10.00
CA ALA A 573 -2.29 5.06 -11.07
C ALA A 573 -2.33 3.67 -11.72
N PHE A 574 -2.16 3.61 -13.05
CA PHE A 574 -1.82 2.37 -13.75
C PHE A 574 -0.34 2.08 -13.56
N VAL A 575 -0.02 0.97 -12.91
CA VAL A 575 1.36 0.60 -12.60
C VAL A 575 1.74 -0.64 -13.42
N PRO A 576 2.73 -0.56 -14.31
CA PRO A 576 3.13 -1.69 -15.14
C PRO A 576 3.76 -2.82 -14.31
N LEU A 577 3.27 -4.05 -14.51
CA LEU A 577 3.74 -5.25 -13.83
C LEU A 577 4.76 -6.02 -14.67
N GLN A 578 4.37 -6.30 -15.91
CA GLN A 578 5.13 -7.09 -16.88
C GLN A 578 4.83 -6.60 -18.30
N LEU A 579 5.76 -6.84 -19.22
CA LEU A 579 5.53 -6.66 -20.65
C LEU A 579 5.99 -7.90 -21.41
N PHE A 580 5.42 -8.11 -22.60
CA PHE A 580 5.79 -9.20 -23.50
C PHE A 580 5.99 -8.70 -24.93
N THR A 581 7.16 -8.97 -25.50
CA THR A 581 7.55 -8.59 -26.87
C THR A 581 7.38 -9.75 -27.86
N GLY A 582 7.45 -10.98 -27.36
CA GLY A 582 7.45 -12.22 -28.15
C GLY A 582 6.08 -12.79 -28.51
N TYR A 583 5.04 -12.00 -28.84
CA TYR A 583 3.74 -12.59 -29.19
C TYR A 583 3.64 -13.01 -30.67
N ASP A 584 2.90 -14.11 -30.91
CA ASP A 584 2.62 -14.63 -32.24
C ASP A 584 1.48 -13.84 -32.90
N ASP A 585 1.78 -13.20 -34.03
CA ASP A 585 0.78 -12.60 -34.91
C ASP A 585 0.77 -13.34 -36.26
N PRO A 586 0.10 -14.50 -36.35
CA PRO A 586 0.17 -15.37 -37.52
C PRO A 586 -0.51 -14.78 -38.76
N ASN A 587 -1.37 -13.76 -38.60
CA ASN A 587 -2.14 -13.16 -39.68
C ASN A 587 -1.60 -11.76 -40.07
N GLY A 588 -0.53 -11.29 -39.44
CA GLY A 588 0.01 -9.95 -39.67
C GLY A 588 -1.01 -8.84 -39.41
N TYR A 589 -1.83 -9.00 -38.36
CA TYR A 589 -2.85 -8.00 -38.02
C TYR A 589 -2.22 -6.72 -37.46
N VAL A 590 -1.15 -6.82 -36.68
CA VAL A 590 -0.49 -5.67 -36.05
C VAL A 590 0.46 -5.02 -37.06
N LEU A 591 0.32 -3.70 -37.24
CA LEU A 591 1.17 -2.91 -38.12
C LEU A 591 2.64 -3.02 -37.69
N ARG A 592 3.53 -3.28 -38.66
CA ARG A 592 4.98 -3.27 -38.46
C ARG A 592 5.60 -2.00 -39.04
N LYS A 593 6.45 -1.32 -38.28
CA LYS A 593 7.19 -0.14 -38.76
C LYS A 593 8.14 -0.54 -39.91
N PRO A 594 8.12 0.16 -41.06
CA PRO A 594 8.95 -0.18 -42.23
C PRO A 594 10.46 -0.16 -41.98
N SER A 595 10.93 0.70 -41.08
CA SER A 595 12.34 0.95 -40.80
C SER A 595 12.88 0.24 -39.54
N GLY A 596 12.04 -0.50 -38.80
CA GLY A 596 12.42 -1.29 -37.61
C GLY A 596 13.57 -0.69 -36.82
N GLY A 597 13.46 0.60 -36.45
CA GLY A 597 14.58 1.43 -36.01
C GLY A 597 15.37 0.82 -34.85
N THR A 598 16.58 1.31 -34.60
CA THR A 598 17.38 0.83 -33.45
C THR A 598 16.60 0.98 -32.16
N ALA A 599 16.68 -0.04 -31.30
CA ALA A 599 16.10 0.01 -29.96
C ALA A 599 16.46 1.33 -29.25
N PRO A 600 15.51 2.01 -28.59
CA PRO A 600 15.82 3.23 -27.85
C PRO A 600 16.82 2.92 -26.75
N GLU A 601 17.73 3.86 -26.46
CA GLU A 601 18.62 3.70 -25.31
C GLU A 601 17.80 3.58 -24.01
N PRO A 602 18.22 2.71 -23.08
CA PRO A 602 17.54 2.54 -21.80
C PRO A 602 17.61 3.84 -20.99
N ASN A 603 16.53 4.63 -21.01
CA ASN A 603 16.42 5.93 -20.33
C ASN A 603 15.10 6.04 -19.55
N GLY A 604 15.06 6.89 -18.51
CA GLY A 604 13.82 7.28 -17.82
C GLY A 604 13.44 6.51 -16.54
N LEU A 605 14.40 5.87 -15.85
CA LEU A 605 14.17 5.19 -14.56
C LEU A 605 14.79 5.94 -13.36
N ASP A 606 14.57 7.23 -13.21
CA ASP A 606 15.32 8.04 -12.23
C ASP A 606 14.78 7.92 -10.80
N TYR A 607 15.66 8.06 -9.80
CA TYR A 607 15.25 8.16 -8.40
C TYR A 607 14.55 9.50 -8.16
N PRO A 608 13.36 9.51 -7.52
CA PRO A 608 12.82 10.72 -6.89
C PRO A 608 13.84 11.31 -5.92
N GLY A 609 13.99 12.64 -5.93
CA GLY A 609 14.98 13.33 -5.08
C GLY A 609 14.82 13.01 -3.59
N SER A 610 13.59 12.78 -3.13
CA SER A 610 13.25 12.39 -1.76
C SER A 610 13.85 11.06 -1.32
N LEU A 611 14.03 10.10 -2.24
CA LEU A 611 14.58 8.79 -1.90
C LEU A 611 16.05 8.87 -1.47
N TYR A 612 16.81 9.85 -1.96
CA TYR A 612 18.18 10.07 -1.49
C TYR A 612 18.23 10.49 -0.02
N LEU A 613 17.29 11.34 0.42
CA LEU A 613 17.19 11.75 1.83
C LEU A 613 16.77 10.59 2.73
N ILE A 614 15.79 9.79 2.27
CA ILE A 614 15.34 8.59 2.99
C ILE A 614 16.49 7.56 3.09
N GLY A 615 17.23 7.34 1.99
CA GLY A 615 18.40 6.47 1.96
C GLY A 615 19.51 6.93 2.88
N LEU A 616 19.81 8.24 2.92
CA LEU A 616 20.77 8.81 3.85
C LEU A 616 20.34 8.63 5.32
N GLY A 617 19.07 8.90 5.63
CA GLY A 617 18.53 8.64 6.97
C GLY A 617 18.64 7.18 7.37
N LEU A 618 18.33 6.26 6.46
CA LEU A 618 18.42 4.81 6.68
C LEU A 618 19.86 4.34 6.90
N THR A 619 20.81 4.82 6.10
CA THR A 619 22.23 4.47 6.26
C THR A 619 22.80 4.99 7.57
N VAL A 620 22.47 6.22 8.00
CA VAL A 620 22.84 6.73 9.32
C VAL A 620 22.25 5.85 10.43
N PHE A 621 20.96 5.49 10.31
CA PHE A 621 20.31 4.60 11.26
C PHE A 621 21.02 3.23 11.35
N TRP A 622 21.33 2.61 10.21
CA TRP A 622 22.05 1.34 10.15
C TRP A 622 23.47 1.45 10.72
N MET A 623 24.19 2.54 10.45
CA MET A 623 25.52 2.79 11.02
C MET A 623 25.45 2.90 12.54
N VAL A 624 24.49 3.66 13.07
CA VAL A 624 24.28 3.78 14.53
C VAL A 624 23.91 2.42 15.14
N LEU A 625 23.07 1.63 14.47
CA LEU A 625 22.66 0.31 14.93
C LEU A 625 23.83 -0.67 14.97
N ALA A 626 24.59 -0.75 13.87
CA ALA A 626 25.78 -1.58 13.74
C ALA A 626 26.84 -1.15 14.77
N PHE A 627 27.07 0.17 14.94
CA PHE A 627 28.00 0.72 15.92
C PHE A 627 27.60 0.38 17.36
N LYS A 628 26.31 0.54 17.72
CA LYS A 628 25.82 0.19 19.06
C LYS A 628 25.94 -1.31 19.34
N CYS A 629 25.67 -2.16 18.35
CA CYS A 629 25.87 -3.61 18.45
C CYS A 629 27.36 -3.98 18.52
N TRP A 630 28.22 -3.25 17.81
CA TRP A 630 29.66 -3.46 17.78
C TRP A 630 30.33 -3.07 19.10
N ARG A 631 30.01 -1.88 19.63
CA ARG A 631 30.57 -1.36 20.88
C ARG A 631 29.95 -1.96 22.12
N ALA A 632 28.88 -2.76 22.00
CA ALA A 632 28.25 -3.39 23.14
C ALA A 632 27.92 -2.34 24.25
N GLN A 633 27.27 -1.24 23.87
CA GLN A 633 26.92 -0.17 24.81
C GLN A 633 25.46 -0.26 25.27
N GLY A 634 25.20 -0.15 26.58
CA GLY A 634 23.86 -0.16 27.16
C GLY A 634 23.15 -1.52 27.00
N VAL A 635 21.89 -1.52 26.55
CA VAL A 635 21.07 -2.71 26.28
C VAL A 635 21.79 -3.72 25.35
N TRP A 636 22.71 -3.24 24.52
CA TRP A 636 23.47 -4.01 23.53
C TRP A 636 24.75 -4.65 24.09
N GLY A 637 25.20 -4.23 25.28
CA GLY A 637 26.46 -4.67 25.92
C GLY A 637 26.37 -5.88 26.82
N VAL A 638 25.15 -6.27 27.11
CA VAL A 638 24.79 -7.33 28.05
C VAL A 638 25.30 -8.72 27.61
N GLY A 639 25.78 -8.85 26.37
CA GLY A 639 26.40 -10.04 25.81
C GLY A 639 27.93 -10.09 25.81
N SER A 640 28.67 -9.00 26.08
CA SER A 640 30.14 -9.02 25.92
C SER A 640 30.94 -8.90 27.21
N ALA A 641 30.40 -8.34 28.29
CA ALA A 641 31.24 -7.93 29.42
C ALA A 641 31.16 -8.83 30.68
N ILE A 642 30.00 -9.33 31.13
CA ILE A 642 29.89 -9.89 32.51
C ILE A 642 28.99 -11.13 32.64
N ALA A 643 28.21 -11.51 31.61
CA ALA A 643 27.55 -12.83 31.59
C ALA A 643 28.22 -13.67 30.52
N GLY A 644 28.60 -14.91 30.85
CA GLY A 644 29.29 -15.80 29.93
C GLY A 644 28.66 -15.86 28.53
N PRO A 645 29.47 -16.16 27.49
CA PRO A 645 29.19 -15.91 26.07
C PRO A 645 28.01 -16.65 25.42
N ALA A 646 27.08 -17.22 26.19
CA ALA A 646 26.07 -18.14 25.68
C ALA A 646 24.73 -17.98 26.43
N SER A 647 23.94 -16.97 26.04
CA SER A 647 22.61 -16.71 26.60
C SER A 647 21.58 -16.35 25.52
N ALA A 648 20.29 -16.59 25.79
CA ALA A 648 19.15 -16.29 24.91
C ALA A 648 19.13 -14.84 24.36
N LEU A 649 19.89 -13.94 24.99
CA LEU A 649 20.08 -12.55 24.60
C LEU A 649 20.78 -12.41 23.23
N GLY A 650 21.67 -13.34 22.88
CA GLY A 650 22.33 -13.37 21.57
C GLY A 650 21.34 -13.62 20.43
N VAL A 651 20.28 -14.41 20.68
CA VAL A 651 19.25 -14.74 19.69
C VAL A 651 18.39 -13.53 19.33
N PHE A 652 18.00 -12.71 20.31
CA PHE A 652 17.25 -11.50 20.00
C PHE A 652 18.09 -10.47 19.23
N ARG A 653 19.40 -10.39 19.51
CA ARG A 653 20.33 -9.57 18.72
C ARG A 653 20.47 -10.08 17.28
N THR A 654 20.60 -11.39 17.07
CA THR A 654 20.71 -11.96 15.71
C THR A 654 19.40 -11.81 14.93
N VAL A 655 18.25 -11.98 15.57
CA VAL A 655 16.92 -11.71 14.96
C VAL A 655 16.78 -10.24 14.55
N LEU A 656 17.23 -9.32 15.40
CA LEU A 656 17.19 -7.89 15.10
C LEU A 656 18.08 -7.53 13.90
N LEU A 657 19.32 -8.02 13.87
CA LEU A 657 20.23 -7.80 12.74
C LEU A 657 19.73 -8.52 11.47
N GLY A 658 19.12 -9.70 11.64
CA GLY A 658 18.53 -10.49 10.57
C GLY A 658 17.38 -9.78 9.87
N ALA A 659 16.51 -9.09 10.60
CA ALA A 659 15.44 -8.29 10.00
C ALA A 659 16.00 -7.16 9.12
N GLN A 660 17.07 -6.49 9.56
CA GLN A 660 17.74 -5.45 8.78
C GLN A 660 18.49 -6.02 7.58
N LEU A 661 19.07 -7.22 7.72
CA LEU A 661 19.72 -7.95 6.64
C LEU A 661 18.73 -8.28 5.51
N VAL A 662 17.56 -8.82 5.84
CA VAL A 662 16.49 -9.10 4.85
C VAL A 662 16.05 -7.84 4.12
N PHE A 663 15.88 -6.72 4.84
CA PHE A 663 15.52 -5.44 4.22
C PHE A 663 16.65 -4.90 3.33
N ALA A 664 17.90 -5.00 3.77
CA ALA A 664 19.07 -4.56 3.01
C ALA A 664 19.25 -5.33 1.70
N VAL A 665 18.94 -6.64 1.68
CA VAL A 665 18.97 -7.44 0.44
C VAL A 665 17.92 -7.00 -0.56
N SER A 666 16.72 -6.62 -0.09
CA SER A 666 15.67 -6.10 -0.96
C SER A 666 16.06 -4.74 -1.56
N LEU A 667 16.74 -3.89 -0.79
CA LEU A 667 17.32 -2.64 -1.29
C LEU A 667 18.51 -2.86 -2.23
N LEU A 668 19.32 -3.88 -1.98
CA LEU A 668 20.41 -4.28 -2.88
C LEU A 668 19.85 -4.67 -4.26
N ALA A 669 18.78 -5.46 -4.29
CA ALA A 669 18.07 -5.83 -5.52
C ALA A 669 17.45 -4.61 -6.24
N LEU A 670 16.90 -3.66 -5.48
CA LEU A 670 16.39 -2.40 -6.04
C LEU A 670 17.49 -1.60 -6.75
N VAL A 671 18.59 -1.35 -6.04
CA VAL A 671 19.70 -0.52 -6.55
C VAL A 671 20.41 -1.25 -7.70
N SER A 672 20.53 -2.58 -7.63
CA SER A 672 21.15 -3.35 -8.71
C SER A 672 20.34 -3.32 -10.01
N ALA A 673 19.01 -3.32 -9.94
CA ALA A 673 18.15 -3.17 -11.12
C ALA A 673 18.41 -1.83 -11.83
N ARG A 674 18.65 -0.75 -11.08
CA ARG A 674 19.00 0.56 -11.63
C ARG A 674 20.42 0.61 -12.19
N VAL A 675 21.40 0.02 -11.52
CA VAL A 675 22.79 -0.06 -11.99
C VAL A 675 22.88 -0.87 -13.30
N GLU A 676 22.14 -1.97 -13.39
CA GLU A 676 22.04 -2.77 -14.61
C GLU A 676 21.38 -1.99 -15.75
N HIS A 677 20.38 -1.17 -15.44
CA HIS A 677 19.75 -0.28 -16.42
C HIS A 677 20.72 0.76 -16.99
N THR A 678 21.54 1.40 -16.14
CA THR A 678 22.55 2.38 -16.59
C THR A 678 23.81 1.74 -17.19
N GLY A 679 23.82 0.42 -17.35
CA GLY A 679 24.96 -0.31 -17.92
C GLY A 679 26.24 -0.15 -17.11
N TYR A 680 26.13 0.01 -15.79
CA TYR A 680 27.25 0.24 -14.87
C TYR A 680 28.07 1.52 -15.13
N ARG A 681 27.56 2.47 -15.93
CA ARG A 681 28.26 3.72 -16.28
C ARG A 681 28.16 4.81 -15.22
N SER A 682 27.12 4.76 -14.37
CA SER A 682 26.85 5.78 -13.35
C SER A 682 27.68 5.56 -12.09
N LEU A 683 28.58 6.49 -11.78
CA LEU A 683 29.37 6.50 -10.54
C LEU A 683 28.47 6.63 -9.29
N GLN A 684 27.37 7.38 -9.39
CA GLN A 684 26.44 7.57 -8.27
C GLN A 684 25.70 6.27 -7.92
N ASP A 685 25.17 5.57 -8.94
CA ASP A 685 24.40 4.34 -8.70
C ASP A 685 25.30 3.21 -8.17
N THR A 686 26.54 3.12 -8.65
CA THR A 686 27.53 2.16 -8.15
C THR A 686 27.99 2.50 -6.72
N ALA A 687 28.13 3.78 -6.38
CA ALA A 687 28.38 4.20 -5.00
C ALA A 687 27.22 3.82 -4.07
N VAL A 688 25.97 4.04 -4.46
CA VAL A 688 24.81 3.61 -3.66
C VAL A 688 24.81 2.08 -3.49
N LEU A 689 25.06 1.32 -4.55
CA LEU A 689 25.11 -0.15 -4.48
C LEU A 689 26.19 -0.64 -3.50
N THR A 690 27.39 -0.07 -3.58
CA THR A 690 28.51 -0.44 -2.69
C THR A 690 28.23 -0.07 -1.25
N THR A 691 27.60 1.07 -0.96
CA THR A 691 27.20 1.43 0.41
C THR A 691 26.20 0.44 1.01
N VAL A 692 25.17 0.05 0.26
CA VAL A 692 24.17 -0.94 0.72
C VAL A 692 24.83 -2.30 0.94
N ALA A 693 25.70 -2.74 0.02
CA ALA A 693 26.45 -3.98 0.15
C ALA A 693 27.39 -3.99 1.37
N LEU A 694 28.12 -2.89 1.63
CA LEU A 694 28.98 -2.76 2.81
C LEU A 694 28.17 -2.82 4.11
N MET A 695 27.00 -2.19 4.15
CA MET A 695 26.10 -2.28 5.32
C MET A 695 25.56 -3.69 5.52
N TRP A 696 25.20 -4.40 4.43
CA TRP A 696 24.82 -5.81 4.50
C TRP A 696 25.94 -6.68 5.09
N VAL A 697 27.17 -6.53 4.61
CA VAL A 697 28.35 -7.23 5.16
C VAL A 697 28.58 -6.86 6.63
N ALA A 698 28.45 -5.59 6.99
CA ALA A 698 28.60 -5.16 8.39
C ALA A 698 27.57 -5.84 9.32
N PHE A 699 26.34 -6.06 8.86
CA PHE A 699 25.33 -6.82 9.62
C PHE A 699 25.70 -8.30 9.77
N VAL A 700 26.23 -8.94 8.72
CA VAL A 700 26.71 -10.34 8.80
C VAL A 700 27.87 -10.45 9.79
N VAL A 701 28.88 -9.57 9.69
CA VAL A 701 30.06 -9.58 10.57
C VAL A 701 29.67 -9.31 12.02
N THR A 702 28.78 -8.34 12.27
CA THR A 702 28.28 -8.05 13.62
C THR A 702 27.43 -9.19 14.18
N ALA A 703 26.70 -9.94 13.36
CA ALA A 703 25.98 -11.14 13.79
C ALA A 703 26.94 -12.29 14.14
N LEU A 704 27.94 -12.56 13.30
CA LEU A 704 28.94 -13.62 13.51
C LEU A 704 29.81 -13.38 14.75
N ARG A 705 30.21 -12.12 15.01
CA ARG A 705 30.97 -11.75 16.22
C ARG A 705 30.20 -12.04 17.51
N GLY A 706 28.87 -12.13 17.46
CA GLY A 706 28.02 -12.48 18.60
C GLY A 706 28.05 -13.96 18.97
N VAL A 707 28.67 -14.83 18.15
CA VAL A 707 28.72 -16.29 18.35
C VAL A 707 30.08 -16.69 18.92
N SER A 708 30.09 -17.50 19.99
CA SER A 708 31.33 -18.07 20.55
C SER A 708 31.49 -19.55 20.17
N PHE A 709 32.68 -19.92 19.70
CA PHE A 709 33.03 -21.32 19.35
C PHE A 709 33.66 -22.10 20.52
N ARG A 710 33.87 -21.49 21.69
CA ARG A 710 34.56 -22.16 22.80
C ARG A 710 33.62 -23.15 23.51
N ARG A 711 33.97 -24.44 23.53
CA ARG A 711 33.32 -25.45 24.38
C ARG A 711 33.49 -25.03 25.85
N PRO A 712 32.41 -24.81 26.63
CA PRO A 712 32.54 -24.45 28.03
C PRO A 712 33.15 -25.60 28.82
N ALA A 713 34.14 -25.30 29.67
CA ALA A 713 34.66 -26.23 30.67
C ALA A 713 33.55 -26.65 31.65
N GLN A 714 33.64 -27.86 32.21
CA GLN A 714 32.59 -28.50 33.00
C GLN A 714 32.07 -27.59 34.15
N GLY A 715 30.75 -27.38 34.20
CA GLY A 715 30.05 -26.57 35.20
C GLY A 715 28.57 -26.33 34.82
N PRO A 716 27.75 -25.65 35.65
CA PRO A 716 26.34 -25.35 35.35
C PRO A 716 26.12 -24.50 34.07
N ALA A 717 27.21 -24.00 33.47
CA ALA A 717 27.28 -23.37 32.16
C ALA A 717 27.22 -24.34 30.96
N SER A 718 27.15 -25.67 31.16
CA SER A 718 27.14 -26.67 30.07
C SER A 718 25.90 -26.64 29.18
N ARG A 719 24.81 -25.98 29.60
CA ARG A 719 23.53 -25.89 28.86
C ARG A 719 23.48 -24.77 27.83
N SER A 720 24.55 -24.00 27.72
CA SER A 720 24.62 -22.71 27.00
C SER A 720 24.91 -22.86 25.50
N TRP A 721 25.66 -23.91 25.11
CA TRP A 721 25.97 -24.24 23.70
C TRP A 721 24.73 -24.40 22.80
N ARG A 722 23.58 -24.83 23.35
CA ARG A 722 22.33 -24.98 22.59
C ARG A 722 21.84 -23.67 21.98
N TRP A 723 22.05 -22.54 22.66
CA TRP A 723 21.66 -21.22 22.17
C TRP A 723 22.62 -20.70 21.10
N ASP A 724 23.90 -21.06 21.17
CA ASP A 724 24.89 -20.72 20.14
C ASP A 724 24.66 -21.52 18.86
N VAL A 725 24.32 -22.82 18.99
CA VAL A 725 23.88 -23.63 17.84
C VAL A 725 22.63 -23.04 17.20
N LEU A 726 21.63 -22.65 18.02
CA LEU A 726 20.42 -22.00 17.50
C LEU A 726 20.75 -20.69 16.77
N ASN A 727 21.66 -19.86 17.31
CA ASN A 727 22.12 -18.64 16.65
C ASN A 727 22.79 -18.91 15.31
N ILE A 728 23.68 -19.90 15.24
CA ILE A 728 24.34 -20.29 13.98
C ILE A 728 23.30 -20.76 12.97
N VAL A 729 22.35 -21.60 13.38
CA VAL A 729 21.27 -22.06 12.50
C VAL A 729 20.44 -20.89 11.97
N VAL A 730 20.10 -19.91 12.81
CA VAL A 730 19.38 -18.71 12.39
C VAL A 730 20.20 -17.87 11.40
N ILE A 731 21.49 -17.66 11.66
CA ILE A 731 22.37 -16.90 10.75
C ILE A 731 22.51 -17.62 9.40
N VAL A 732 22.76 -18.93 9.41
CA VAL A 732 22.87 -19.74 8.19
C VAL A 732 21.55 -19.74 7.42
N GLY A 733 20.42 -19.87 8.12
CA GLY A 733 19.09 -19.79 7.51
C GLY A 733 18.83 -18.44 6.85
N LEU A 734 19.18 -17.33 7.52
CA LEU A 734 19.06 -15.98 6.95
C LEU A 734 19.95 -15.81 5.72
N LEU A 735 21.21 -16.26 5.77
CA LEU A 735 22.12 -16.22 4.63
C LEU A 735 21.60 -17.05 3.45
N ALA A 736 21.05 -18.23 3.72
CA ALA A 736 20.44 -19.07 2.70
C ALA A 736 19.22 -18.39 2.06
N VAL A 737 18.35 -17.76 2.85
CA VAL A 737 17.20 -16.99 2.32
C VAL A 737 17.69 -15.83 1.46
N THR A 738 18.72 -15.11 1.88
CA THR A 738 19.28 -14.02 1.06
C THR A 738 19.92 -14.52 -0.23
N ALA A 739 20.61 -15.66 -0.19
CA ALA A 739 21.21 -16.27 -1.38
C ALA A 739 20.12 -16.72 -2.37
N VAL A 740 19.07 -17.40 -1.90
CA VAL A 740 17.94 -17.82 -2.75
C VAL A 740 17.20 -16.61 -3.33
N PHE A 741 17.02 -15.55 -2.55
CA PHE A 741 16.38 -14.32 -3.02
C PHE A 741 17.20 -13.67 -4.15
N LEU A 742 18.51 -13.50 -3.97
CA LEU A 742 19.37 -12.89 -4.97
C LEU A 742 19.53 -13.78 -6.20
N ASP A 743 19.71 -15.09 -6.02
CA ASP A 743 19.75 -16.06 -7.12
C ASP A 743 18.49 -15.98 -7.98
N ARG A 744 17.30 -16.00 -7.36
CA ARG A 744 16.04 -15.87 -8.08
C ARG A 744 15.90 -14.50 -8.76
N PHE A 745 16.31 -13.42 -8.10
CA PHE A 745 16.25 -12.07 -8.66
C PHE A 745 17.13 -11.92 -9.90
N TRP A 746 18.36 -12.46 -9.92
CA TRP A 746 19.25 -12.34 -11.08
C TRP A 746 19.01 -13.40 -12.17
N ASN A 747 18.72 -14.64 -11.79
CA ASN A 747 18.71 -15.77 -12.74
C ASN A 747 17.31 -16.12 -13.26
N VAL A 748 16.25 -15.86 -12.50
CA VAL A 748 14.88 -16.20 -12.91
C VAL A 748 14.17 -15.01 -13.54
N SER A 749 14.31 -13.81 -12.96
CA SER A 749 13.67 -12.62 -13.50
C SER A 749 14.42 -12.07 -14.74
N ASP A 750 13.67 -11.54 -15.69
CA ASP A 750 14.21 -10.87 -16.88
C ASP A 750 14.62 -9.41 -16.57
N ARG A 751 15.49 -8.81 -17.38
CA ARG A 751 15.94 -7.42 -17.22
C ARG A 751 14.76 -6.44 -17.18
N SER A 752 13.75 -6.68 -18.02
CA SER A 752 12.50 -5.92 -18.05
C SER A 752 11.68 -6.07 -16.77
N HIS A 753 11.60 -7.27 -16.22
CA HIS A 753 10.91 -7.51 -14.94
C HIS A 753 11.60 -6.76 -13.79
N ARG A 754 12.93 -6.77 -13.74
CA ARG A 754 13.72 -6.00 -12.75
C ARG A 754 13.53 -4.49 -12.89
N ALA A 755 13.50 -3.98 -14.12
CA ALA A 755 13.25 -2.56 -14.39
C ALA A 755 11.84 -2.14 -13.93
N LEU A 756 10.82 -2.97 -14.19
CA LEU A 756 9.45 -2.69 -13.73
C LEU A 756 9.33 -2.83 -12.20
N PHE A 757 10.01 -3.80 -11.58
CA PHE A 757 10.14 -3.89 -10.13
C PHE A 757 10.71 -2.59 -9.54
N PHE A 758 11.74 -2.01 -10.16
CA PHE A 758 12.31 -0.73 -9.73
C PHE A 758 11.26 0.41 -9.74
N VAL A 759 10.51 0.56 -10.84
CA VAL A 759 9.46 1.58 -10.95
C VAL A 759 8.42 1.44 -9.83
N ARG A 760 8.00 0.21 -9.53
CA ARG A 760 7.02 -0.09 -8.46
C ARG A 760 7.57 0.18 -7.07
N ALA A 761 8.79 -0.28 -6.81
CA ALA A 761 9.42 -0.22 -5.50
C ALA A 761 9.73 1.23 -5.09
N VAL A 762 10.07 2.08 -6.06
CA VAL A 762 10.37 3.51 -5.89
C VAL A 762 9.12 4.36 -5.64
N ASP A 763 7.97 4.07 -6.27
CA ASP A 763 6.73 4.81 -6.04
C ASP A 763 6.02 4.33 -4.76
N LEU A 764 6.55 4.74 -3.60
CA LEU A 764 6.00 4.43 -2.27
C LEU A 764 4.53 4.88 -2.12
N ALA A 765 4.13 5.94 -2.83
CA ALA A 765 2.78 6.51 -2.77
C ALA A 765 1.75 5.70 -3.57
N SER A 766 2.18 4.86 -4.52
CA SER A 766 1.27 4.02 -5.30
C SER A 766 0.46 3.05 -4.43
N GLY A 767 1.01 2.62 -3.29
CA GLY A 767 0.44 1.52 -2.50
C GLY A 767 0.65 0.14 -3.13
N LEU A 768 1.46 0.05 -4.20
CA LEU A 768 1.91 -1.20 -4.82
C LEU A 768 3.40 -1.48 -4.58
N SER A 769 4.12 -0.62 -3.84
CA SER A 769 5.52 -0.86 -3.51
C SER A 769 5.64 -2.00 -2.47
N PRO A 770 6.36 -3.10 -2.77
CA PRO A 770 6.58 -4.19 -1.82
C PRO A 770 7.55 -3.82 -0.69
N LEU A 771 8.31 -2.73 -0.84
CA LEU A 771 9.27 -2.28 0.18
C LEU A 771 8.58 -1.64 1.39
N THR A 772 7.41 -1.02 1.21
CA THR A 772 6.65 -0.39 2.30
C THR A 772 6.18 -1.40 3.36
N PRO A 773 5.44 -2.48 3.00
CA PRO A 773 5.06 -3.50 3.98
C PRO A 773 6.29 -4.23 4.55
N LEU A 774 7.34 -4.45 3.74
CA LEU A 774 8.57 -5.09 4.20
C LEU A 774 9.31 -4.25 5.26
N PHE A 775 9.44 -2.94 5.02
CA PHE A 775 10.05 -2.01 5.98
C PHE A 775 9.31 -2.03 7.32
N LEU A 776 7.97 -1.94 7.29
CA LEU A 776 7.13 -1.98 8.49
C LEU A 776 7.22 -3.32 9.22
N MET A 777 7.27 -4.43 8.48
CA MET A 777 7.48 -5.77 9.02
C MET A 777 8.85 -5.90 9.71
N CYS A 778 9.93 -5.47 9.05
CA CYS A 778 11.27 -5.46 9.62
C CYS A 778 11.38 -4.50 10.82
N ALA A 779 10.69 -3.36 10.78
CA ALA A 779 10.59 -2.45 11.91
C ALA A 779 9.84 -3.08 13.09
N ALA A 780 8.78 -3.85 12.85
CA ALA A 780 8.03 -4.57 13.89
C ALA A 780 8.90 -5.65 14.56
N VAL A 781 9.65 -6.44 13.78
CA VAL A 781 10.60 -7.44 14.32
C VAL A 781 11.72 -6.76 15.11
N THR A 782 12.25 -5.65 14.59
CA THR A 782 13.31 -4.87 15.25
C THR A 782 12.82 -4.28 16.58
N ALA A 783 11.61 -3.70 16.59
CA ALA A 783 11.00 -3.17 17.80
C ALA A 783 10.74 -4.29 18.83
N GLY A 784 10.18 -5.42 18.39
CA GLY A 784 9.92 -6.57 19.25
C GLY A 784 11.20 -7.13 19.88
N ALA A 785 12.25 -7.31 19.08
CA ALA A 785 13.54 -7.75 19.56
C ALA A 785 14.20 -6.72 20.51
N TYR A 786 14.08 -5.42 20.20
CA TYR A 786 14.57 -4.35 21.07
C TYR A 786 13.87 -4.35 22.43
N PHE A 787 12.54 -4.46 22.49
CA PHE A 787 11.82 -4.49 23.76
C PHE A 787 12.15 -5.74 24.59
N GLN A 788 12.40 -6.89 23.96
CA GLN A 788 12.86 -8.08 24.68
C GLN A 788 14.28 -7.93 25.21
N LEU A 789 15.19 -7.33 24.44
CA LEU A 789 16.54 -7.00 24.91
C LEU A 789 16.49 -5.99 26.06
N GLU A 790 15.68 -4.94 25.92
CA GLU A 790 15.47 -3.91 26.94
C GLU A 790 14.86 -4.52 28.21
N ARG A 791 13.87 -5.42 28.08
CA ARG A 791 13.29 -6.16 29.21
C ARG A 791 14.36 -6.96 29.95
N GLN A 792 15.23 -7.67 29.24
CA GLN A 792 16.28 -8.48 29.86
C GLN A 792 17.40 -7.63 30.49
N ASP A 793 17.77 -6.51 29.87
CA ASP A 793 18.72 -5.54 30.44
C ASP A 793 18.12 -4.91 31.71
N LEU A 794 16.87 -4.48 31.67
CA LEU A 794 16.16 -3.92 32.84
C LEU A 794 16.00 -4.95 33.96
N ALA A 795 15.70 -6.22 33.63
CA ALA A 795 15.63 -7.30 34.61
C ALA A 795 16.99 -7.56 35.29
N ARG A 796 18.11 -7.33 34.61
CA ARG A 796 19.45 -7.43 35.20
C ARG A 796 19.78 -6.23 36.09
N ARG A 797 19.60 -5.01 35.56
CA ARG A 797 19.93 -3.77 36.28
C ARG A 797 19.00 -3.50 37.46
N SER A 798 17.76 -3.95 37.40
CA SER A 798 16.73 -3.73 38.43
C SER A 798 16.54 -4.96 39.33
N ARG A 799 17.45 -5.95 39.25
CA ARG A 799 17.35 -7.15 40.07
C ARG A 799 17.47 -6.77 41.54
N VAL A 800 16.48 -7.15 42.32
CA VAL A 800 16.50 -7.11 43.78
C VAL A 800 16.37 -8.56 44.27
N PRO A 801 17.23 -9.04 45.17
CA PRO A 801 17.08 -10.37 45.77
C PRO A 801 15.77 -10.48 46.53
N SER A 802 15.36 -11.72 46.83
CA SER A 802 14.17 -11.91 47.67
C SER A 802 14.49 -11.42 49.08
N PRO A 803 13.73 -10.46 49.65
CA PRO A 803 13.91 -10.02 51.02
C PRO A 803 13.32 -11.03 52.03
N PHE A 804 12.63 -12.09 51.58
CA PHE A 804 11.98 -13.06 52.46
C PHE A 804 12.99 -14.06 53.04
N PRO A 805 13.07 -14.20 54.38
CA PRO A 805 13.97 -15.16 55.03
C PRO A 805 13.51 -16.61 54.80
N SER A 806 14.45 -17.50 54.51
CA SER A 806 14.20 -18.95 54.37
C SER A 806 14.08 -19.68 55.71
N ASP A 807 14.65 -19.11 56.78
CA ASP A 807 14.89 -19.81 58.05
C ASP A 807 13.93 -19.35 59.17
N ALA A 808 13.18 -18.27 58.95
CA ALA A 808 12.15 -17.80 59.88
C ALA A 808 10.86 -18.63 59.67
N GLU A 809 10.23 -19.06 60.77
CA GLU A 809 9.02 -19.90 60.85
C GLU A 809 8.06 -19.82 59.63
N ARG A 810 7.36 -20.93 59.33
CA ARG A 810 6.41 -21.22 58.21
C ARG A 810 5.47 -20.10 57.70
N VAL A 811 5.41 -18.95 58.36
CA VAL A 811 4.71 -17.72 58.00
C VAL A 811 5.11 -17.20 56.60
N PHE A 812 6.37 -17.32 56.20
CA PHE A 812 6.84 -16.82 54.90
C PHE A 812 6.76 -17.84 53.75
N ASP A 813 6.50 -19.13 54.03
CA ASP A 813 6.42 -20.19 53.02
C ASP A 813 5.51 -19.87 51.81
N PRO A 814 4.31 -19.27 52.00
CA PRO A 814 3.44 -18.91 50.88
C PRO A 814 4.06 -17.84 49.97
N LEU A 815 4.81 -16.89 50.54
CA LEU A 815 5.49 -15.84 49.77
C LEU A 815 6.70 -16.38 49.04
N THR A 816 7.48 -17.24 49.70
CA THR A 816 8.64 -17.89 49.10
C THR A 816 8.24 -18.83 47.95
N ASP A 817 7.08 -19.49 48.04
CA ASP A 817 6.51 -20.29 46.94
C ASP A 817 5.99 -19.42 45.80
N GLN A 818 5.24 -18.35 46.08
CA GLN A 818 4.80 -17.39 45.04
C GLN A 818 5.98 -16.71 44.35
N ASP A 819 7.00 -16.32 45.11
CA ASP A 819 8.25 -15.77 44.58
C ASP A 819 8.97 -16.77 43.65
N ARG A 820 9.06 -18.04 44.07
CA ARG A 820 9.66 -19.10 43.25
C ARG A 820 8.88 -19.29 41.95
N ARG A 821 7.55 -19.27 41.99
CA ARG A 821 6.68 -19.33 40.79
C ARG A 821 6.89 -18.14 39.87
N LEU A 822 7.10 -16.95 40.42
CA LEU A 822 7.31 -15.73 39.67
C LEU A 822 8.70 -15.69 39.00
N LYS A 823 9.75 -16.13 39.72
CA LYS A 823 11.10 -16.33 39.16
C LYS A 823 11.14 -17.40 38.06
N VAL A 824 10.24 -18.40 38.12
CA VAL A 824 10.05 -19.39 37.04
C VAL A 824 9.49 -18.73 35.77
N GLU A 825 8.55 -17.80 35.88
CA GLU A 825 8.01 -17.06 34.71
C GLU A 825 9.07 -16.15 34.05
N MET A 826 10.03 -15.65 34.83
CA MET A 826 11.10 -14.78 34.32
C MET A 826 12.21 -15.51 33.59
N THR A 827 12.41 -16.80 33.87
CA THR A 827 13.51 -17.57 33.31
C THR A 827 13.04 -18.30 32.05
N PRO A 828 13.54 -17.95 30.83
CA PRO A 828 13.02 -18.49 29.58
C PRO A 828 12.95 -20.01 29.57
N GLY A 829 14.01 -20.71 30.02
CA GLY A 829 14.03 -22.17 30.01
C GLY A 829 13.00 -22.85 30.94
N ARG A 830 12.57 -22.20 32.02
CA ARG A 830 11.60 -22.77 32.97
C ARG A 830 10.16 -22.38 32.60
N PHE A 831 9.95 -21.18 32.08
CA PHE A 831 8.69 -20.74 31.48
C PHE A 831 8.17 -21.74 30.45
N TRP A 832 9.01 -22.10 29.47
CA TRP A 832 8.63 -23.03 28.39
C TRP A 832 8.30 -24.43 28.89
N LYS A 833 8.95 -24.89 29.97
CA LYS A 833 8.65 -26.20 30.57
C LYS A 833 7.33 -26.21 31.35
N ARG A 834 7.04 -25.14 32.08
CA ARG A 834 5.80 -25.03 32.88
C ARG A 834 4.57 -24.97 31.98
N HIS A 835 4.65 -24.20 30.90
CA HIS A 835 3.55 -23.93 29.99
C HIS A 835 3.64 -24.74 28.70
N SER A 836 4.34 -25.88 28.68
CA SER A 836 4.57 -26.65 27.45
C SER A 836 3.27 -27.09 26.78
N LEU A 837 2.27 -27.52 27.54
CA LEU A 837 0.98 -27.99 27.02
C LEU A 837 0.11 -26.84 26.48
N THR A 838 0.10 -25.70 27.15
CA THR A 838 -0.61 -24.49 26.67
C THR A 838 0.08 -23.87 25.47
N LEU A 839 1.42 -23.86 25.45
CA LEU A 839 2.21 -23.36 24.32
C LEU A 839 2.05 -24.27 23.10
N THR A 840 2.08 -25.59 23.27
CA THR A 840 1.84 -26.53 22.16
C THR A 840 0.42 -26.37 21.58
N GLY A 841 -0.60 -26.21 22.43
CA GLY A 841 -1.95 -25.88 21.97
C GLY A 841 -2.02 -24.55 21.20
N LEU A 842 -1.36 -23.49 21.71
CA LEU A 842 -1.27 -22.20 21.03
C LEU A 842 -0.55 -22.32 19.68
N PHE A 843 0.62 -22.94 19.63
CA PHE A 843 1.37 -23.15 18.39
C PHE A 843 0.61 -24.02 17.39
N ALA A 844 -0.10 -25.06 17.84
CA ALA A 844 -0.94 -25.88 16.99
C ALA A 844 -2.10 -25.07 16.41
N GLY A 845 -2.81 -24.28 17.23
CA GLY A 845 -3.87 -23.38 16.77
C GLY A 845 -3.37 -22.34 15.77
N LEU A 846 -2.21 -21.73 16.05
CA LEU A 846 -1.56 -20.78 15.15
C LEU A 846 -1.06 -21.42 13.87
N ALA A 847 -0.56 -22.66 13.91
CA ALA A 847 -0.15 -23.40 12.72
C ALA A 847 -1.34 -23.79 11.85
N VAL A 848 -2.48 -24.16 12.46
CA VAL A 848 -3.74 -24.38 11.75
C VAL A 848 -4.17 -23.07 11.08
N ALA A 849 -4.22 -21.96 11.82
CA ALA A 849 -4.54 -20.64 11.28
C ALA A 849 -3.59 -20.21 10.15
N ALA A 850 -2.28 -20.47 10.30
CA ALA A 850 -1.27 -20.23 9.26
C ALA A 850 -1.53 -21.06 8.02
N SER A 851 -1.84 -22.34 8.20
CA SER A 851 -2.11 -23.26 7.08
C SER A 851 -3.41 -22.92 6.36
N THR A 852 -4.42 -22.42 7.07
CA THR A 852 -5.67 -21.96 6.47
C THR A 852 -5.44 -20.66 5.72
N LEU A 853 -4.70 -19.72 6.33
CA LEU A 853 -4.27 -18.49 5.68
C LEU A 853 -3.47 -18.79 4.43
N TRP A 854 -2.45 -19.65 4.48
CA TRP A 854 -1.61 -20.00 3.32
C TRP A 854 -2.39 -20.66 2.19
N ARG A 855 -3.33 -21.55 2.53
CA ARG A 855 -4.18 -22.23 1.52
C ARG A 855 -5.15 -21.29 0.82
N HIS A 856 -5.58 -20.21 1.49
CA HIS A 856 -6.50 -19.21 0.93
C HIS A 856 -5.78 -17.95 0.47
N SER A 857 -4.55 -17.72 0.94
CA SER A 857 -3.74 -16.56 0.59
C SER A 857 -3.37 -16.68 -0.85
N LEU A 858 -3.76 -15.65 -1.58
CA LEU A 858 -3.45 -15.52 -2.97
C LEU A 858 -2.07 -14.88 -3.06
N PRO A 859 -1.20 -15.39 -3.96
CA PRO A 859 0.16 -14.92 -4.06
C PRO A 859 0.16 -13.40 -4.35
N THR A 860 1.17 -12.70 -3.83
CA THR A 860 1.49 -11.32 -4.20
C THR A 860 1.85 -11.24 -5.68
N VAL A 861 1.99 -10.02 -6.18
CA VAL A 861 2.35 -9.78 -7.58
C VAL A 861 3.82 -10.11 -7.86
N GLU A 862 4.67 -9.95 -6.86
CA GLU A 862 6.13 -10.09 -6.98
C GLU A 862 6.59 -11.57 -7.00
N GLY A 863 5.73 -12.50 -6.55
CA GLY A 863 5.92 -13.93 -6.70
C GLY A 863 6.18 -14.73 -5.42
N ASN A 864 6.46 -16.03 -5.57
CA ASN A 864 6.40 -17.02 -4.51
C ASN A 864 7.42 -16.80 -3.38
N VAL A 865 8.60 -16.25 -3.68
CA VAL A 865 9.60 -15.95 -2.63
C VAL A 865 9.15 -14.79 -1.76
N TRP A 866 8.56 -13.76 -2.38
CA TRP A 866 7.94 -12.66 -1.64
C TRP A 866 6.75 -13.13 -0.81
N ASP A 867 5.96 -14.06 -1.35
CA ASP A 867 4.82 -14.65 -0.62
C ASP A 867 5.27 -15.40 0.62
N LEU A 868 6.30 -16.23 0.47
CA LEU A 868 6.88 -16.96 1.60
C LEU A 868 7.47 -15.99 2.62
N LEU A 869 8.18 -14.95 2.17
CA LEU A 869 8.76 -13.92 3.03
C LEU A 869 7.69 -13.21 3.87
N PHE A 870 6.63 -12.71 3.23
CA PHE A 870 5.54 -12.02 3.91
C PHE A 870 4.73 -12.95 4.81
N ALA A 871 4.47 -14.19 4.37
CA ALA A 871 3.76 -15.15 5.21
C ALA A 871 4.54 -15.54 6.46
N VAL A 872 5.83 -15.87 6.32
CA VAL A 872 6.70 -16.22 7.46
C VAL A 872 6.88 -15.00 8.37
N GLY A 873 7.06 -13.81 7.80
CA GLY A 873 7.20 -12.58 8.57
C GLY A 873 5.94 -12.19 9.33
N PHE A 874 4.78 -12.16 8.68
CA PHE A 874 3.49 -11.87 9.32
C PHE A 874 3.14 -12.90 10.39
N MET A 875 3.26 -14.20 10.09
CA MET A 875 3.00 -15.25 11.09
C MET A 875 4.01 -15.21 12.23
N GLY A 876 5.29 -14.93 11.94
CA GLY A 876 6.33 -14.78 12.95
C GLY A 876 6.05 -13.66 13.94
N ILE A 877 5.67 -12.47 13.43
CA ILE A 877 5.29 -11.34 14.29
C ILE A 877 3.97 -11.64 15.02
N TYR A 878 2.99 -12.26 14.37
CA TYR A 878 1.73 -12.63 15.00
C TYR A 878 1.97 -13.56 16.20
N VAL A 879 2.73 -14.63 16.00
CA VAL A 879 3.13 -15.58 17.05
C VAL A 879 3.89 -14.85 18.16
N PHE A 880 4.81 -13.95 17.80
CA PHE A 880 5.56 -13.15 18.77
C PHE A 880 4.64 -12.28 19.63
N VAL A 881 3.66 -11.58 19.05
CA VAL A 881 2.70 -10.75 19.78
C VAL A 881 1.80 -11.61 20.65
N ALA A 882 1.27 -12.73 20.13
CA ALA A 882 0.44 -13.66 20.90
C ALA A 882 1.18 -14.23 22.12
N LEU A 883 2.44 -14.63 21.94
CA LEU A 883 3.30 -15.08 23.04
C LEU A 883 3.59 -13.95 24.04
N THR A 884 3.77 -12.73 23.56
CA THR A 884 4.00 -11.55 24.42
C THR A 884 2.76 -11.22 25.25
N ILE A 885 1.55 -11.29 24.66
CA ILE A 885 0.27 -11.17 25.37
C ILE A 885 0.15 -12.26 26.44
N PHE A 886 0.42 -13.52 26.09
CA PHE A 886 0.37 -14.63 27.04
C PHE A 886 1.35 -14.42 28.20
N GLN A 887 2.61 -14.07 27.92
CA GLN A 887 3.61 -13.76 28.94
C GLN A 887 3.20 -12.58 29.82
N MET A 888 2.60 -11.54 29.25
CA MET A 888 2.12 -10.38 29.99
C MET A 888 1.03 -10.76 30.98
N VAL A 889 0.05 -11.55 30.54
CA VAL A 889 -1.06 -12.00 31.39
C VAL A 889 -0.59 -12.98 32.47
N THR A 890 0.31 -13.92 32.16
CA THR A 890 0.84 -14.85 33.17
C THR A 890 1.70 -14.12 34.20
N LEU A 891 2.56 -13.20 33.77
CA LEU A 891 3.37 -12.37 34.66
C LEU A 891 2.46 -11.57 35.60
N TRP A 892 1.46 -10.87 35.07
CA TRP A 892 0.51 -10.10 35.89
C TRP A 892 -0.23 -10.97 36.91
N ARG A 893 -0.73 -12.15 36.50
CA ARG A 893 -1.39 -13.09 37.41
C ARG A 893 -0.50 -13.52 38.58
N GLN A 894 0.78 -13.80 38.33
CA GLN A 894 1.71 -14.16 39.41
C GLN A 894 2.07 -12.93 40.28
N THR A 895 2.28 -11.75 39.68
CA THR A 895 2.54 -10.51 40.43
C THR A 895 1.36 -10.15 41.35
N LYS A 896 0.13 -10.33 40.87
CA LYS A 896 -1.09 -10.22 41.68
C LYS A 896 -1.15 -11.26 42.80
N GLY A 897 -0.74 -12.51 42.52
CA GLY A 897 -0.61 -13.55 43.53
C GLY A 897 0.34 -13.15 44.67
N LEU A 898 1.45 -12.49 44.33
CA LEU A 898 2.39 -11.95 45.32
C LEU A 898 1.76 -10.78 46.11
N LEU A 899 1.14 -9.80 45.42
CA LEU A 899 0.44 -8.66 46.04
C LEU A 899 -0.62 -9.10 47.04
N THR A 900 -1.50 -10.01 46.62
CA THR A 900 -2.60 -10.54 47.46
C THR A 900 -2.09 -11.36 48.63
N THR A 901 -0.92 -12.00 48.52
CA THR A 901 -0.29 -12.72 49.64
C THR A 901 0.40 -11.74 50.59
N MET A 902 1.02 -10.67 50.07
CA MET A 902 1.60 -9.59 50.87
C MET A 902 0.53 -8.79 51.64
N ALA A 903 -0.64 -8.56 51.03
CA ALA A 903 -1.76 -7.88 51.66
C ALA A 903 -2.26 -8.57 52.95
N LYS A 904 -2.01 -9.87 53.08
CA LYS A 904 -2.35 -10.69 54.26
C LYS A 904 -1.32 -10.58 55.38
N MET A 905 -0.29 -9.74 55.24
CA MET A 905 0.71 -9.54 56.29
C MET A 905 0.44 -8.28 57.11
N PRO A 906 0.83 -8.25 58.40
CA PRO A 906 0.63 -7.08 59.25
C PRO A 906 1.40 -5.82 58.82
N LEU A 907 2.32 -5.98 57.86
CA LEU A 907 3.13 -4.91 57.28
C LEU A 907 2.29 -3.84 56.54
N MET A 908 1.01 -4.12 56.27
CA MET A 908 0.13 -3.19 55.56
C MET A 908 -0.16 -1.89 56.33
N ARG A 909 -0.05 -1.91 57.67
CA ARG A 909 -0.21 -0.70 58.51
C ARG A 909 0.85 0.37 58.21
N VAL A 910 2.06 -0.05 57.83
CA VAL A 910 3.24 0.81 57.65
C VAL A 910 3.12 1.67 56.39
N PHE A 911 2.51 1.13 55.32
CA PHE A 911 2.35 1.86 54.06
C PHE A 911 1.51 3.13 54.21
N THR A 912 0.60 3.17 55.19
CA THR A 912 -0.18 4.37 55.51
C THR A 912 0.69 5.47 56.18
N ARG A 913 1.73 5.08 56.92
CA ARG A 913 2.62 5.96 57.70
C ARG A 913 3.82 6.50 56.91
N LEU A 914 4.18 5.90 55.77
CA LEU A 914 5.33 6.34 54.96
C LEU A 914 5.20 7.81 54.53
N PRO A 915 6.27 8.61 54.47
CA PRO A 915 6.19 10.01 54.01
C PRO A 915 5.61 10.12 52.60
N ALA A 916 4.77 11.13 52.34
CA ALA A 916 4.14 11.34 51.03
C ALA A 916 5.16 11.49 49.88
N ARG A 917 6.36 12.01 50.17
CA ARG A 917 7.47 12.04 49.21
C ARG A 917 7.96 10.63 48.85
N VAL A 918 8.07 9.72 49.81
CA VAL A 918 8.45 8.32 49.56
C VAL A 918 7.33 7.60 48.81
N SER A 919 6.05 7.75 49.20
CA SER A 919 4.94 7.13 48.48
C SER A 919 4.76 7.67 47.04
N SER A 920 5.02 8.95 46.80
CA SER A 920 4.99 9.54 45.45
C SER A 920 6.14 9.04 44.57
N VAL A 921 7.34 8.86 45.14
CA VAL A 921 8.50 8.28 44.44
C VAL A 921 8.26 6.80 44.16
N VAL A 922 7.62 6.07 45.08
CA VAL A 922 7.19 4.67 44.93
C VAL A 922 6.17 4.52 43.81
N THR A 923 5.15 5.38 43.78
CA THR A 923 4.17 5.43 42.68
C THR A 923 4.86 5.77 41.37
N ARG A 924 5.81 6.73 41.38
CA ARG A 924 6.64 7.08 40.21
C ARG A 924 7.61 5.98 39.78
N HIS A 925 8.01 5.06 40.66
CA HIS A 925 8.85 3.89 40.34
C HIS A 925 8.08 2.72 39.73
N LEU A 926 6.81 2.55 40.10
CA LEU A 926 5.91 1.63 39.40
C LEU A 926 5.79 2.03 37.92
N TYR A 927 6.04 3.30 37.58
CA TYR A 927 5.76 3.87 36.26
C TYR A 927 6.94 4.52 35.51
N SER A 928 8.09 4.81 36.12
CA SER A 928 9.19 5.59 35.49
C SER A 928 10.60 5.00 35.69
N ARG A 929 11.50 5.26 34.72
CA ARG A 929 12.82 4.60 34.55
C ARG A 929 13.93 5.14 35.47
N SER A 930 13.71 6.26 36.18
CA SER A 930 14.80 7.18 36.56
C SER A 930 15.13 7.34 38.04
N ALA A 931 14.49 6.64 38.98
CA ALA A 931 14.61 7.02 40.40
C ALA A 931 15.34 6.00 41.31
N GLN A 932 16.01 5.00 40.72
CA GLN A 932 16.75 3.95 41.45
C GLN A 932 17.83 4.48 42.43
N PRO A 933 18.64 5.51 42.08
CA PRO A 933 19.67 6.00 43.00
C PRO A 933 19.10 6.66 44.26
N PHE A 934 18.01 7.41 44.10
CA PHE A 934 17.36 8.13 45.20
C PHE A 934 16.67 7.17 46.18
N MET A 935 16.05 6.10 45.67
CA MET A 935 15.48 5.06 46.54
C MET A 935 16.56 4.29 47.31
N LEU A 936 17.70 4.01 46.67
CA LEU A 936 18.85 3.40 47.34
C LEU A 936 19.34 4.30 48.49
N GLN A 937 19.46 5.61 48.25
CA GLN A 937 19.81 6.58 49.30
C GLN A 937 18.80 6.58 50.45
N ILE A 938 17.49 6.57 50.16
CA ILE A 938 16.45 6.49 51.20
C ILE A 938 16.57 5.20 52.00
N THR A 939 16.72 4.05 51.35
CA THR A 939 16.80 2.75 52.04
C THR A 939 18.06 2.61 52.89
N VAL A 940 19.19 3.14 52.45
CA VAL A 940 20.44 3.15 53.23
C VAL A 940 20.30 4.08 54.43
N HIS A 941 19.67 5.24 54.26
CA HIS A 941 19.40 6.17 55.37
C HIS A 941 18.46 5.56 56.41
N GLN A 942 17.40 4.85 55.97
CA GLN A 942 16.50 4.11 56.87
C GLN A 942 17.23 2.97 57.60
N LEU A 943 18.15 2.27 56.93
CA LEU A 943 18.97 1.23 57.55
C LEU A 943 19.88 1.80 58.66
N ARG A 944 20.46 2.99 58.45
CA ARG A 944 21.28 3.66 59.47
C ARG A 944 20.43 4.08 60.68
N GLN A 945 19.28 4.70 60.45
CA GLN A 945 18.35 5.09 61.52
C GLN A 945 17.87 3.88 62.34
N LEU A 946 17.65 2.74 61.70
CA LEU A 946 17.33 1.47 62.37
C LEU A 946 18.50 1.00 63.25
N ALA A 947 19.71 0.96 62.71
CA ALA A 947 20.88 0.48 63.44
C ALA A 947 21.17 1.33 64.68
N ASP A 948 21.04 2.65 64.57
CA ASP A 948 21.21 3.58 65.69
C ASP A 948 20.11 3.38 66.76
N ALA A 949 18.85 3.16 66.35
CA ALA A 949 17.75 2.88 67.26
C ALA A 949 17.85 1.51 67.95
N ALA A 950 18.34 0.48 67.25
CA ALA A 950 18.53 -0.87 67.78
C ALA A 950 19.72 -0.94 68.75
N LYS A 951 20.75 -0.12 68.57
CA LYS A 951 21.89 -0.01 69.50
C LYS A 951 21.52 0.74 70.79
N ALA A 952 20.65 1.75 70.69
CA ALA A 952 20.20 2.54 71.84
C ALA A 952 19.22 1.78 72.76
N ASP A 953 18.63 0.68 72.29
CA ASP A 953 17.59 -0.06 72.99
C ASP A 953 18.05 -1.48 73.35
N SER A 954 18.21 -1.77 74.64
CA SER A 954 18.68 -3.08 75.13
C SER A 954 17.69 -4.22 74.89
N THR A 955 16.43 -3.91 74.52
CA THR A 955 15.39 -4.89 74.21
C THR A 955 15.44 -5.42 72.77
N ALA A 956 16.29 -4.84 71.91
CA ALA A 956 16.44 -5.28 70.53
C ALA A 956 17.18 -6.64 70.44
N PRO A 957 16.75 -7.57 69.55
CA PRO A 957 17.46 -8.83 69.28
C PRO A 957 18.92 -8.63 68.85
N GLU A 958 19.81 -9.58 69.16
CA GLU A 958 21.24 -9.51 68.78
C GLU A 958 21.43 -9.32 67.27
N SER A 959 20.61 -9.98 66.44
CA SER A 959 20.62 -9.85 64.98
C SER A 959 20.34 -8.43 64.47
N MET A 960 19.69 -7.57 65.28
CA MET A 960 19.42 -6.17 64.95
C MET A 960 20.53 -5.22 65.43
N ARG A 961 21.23 -5.56 66.52
CA ARG A 961 22.37 -4.77 67.03
C ARG A 961 23.60 -4.91 66.14
N GLU A 962 23.76 -6.05 65.48
CA GLU A 962 24.82 -6.31 64.49
C GLU A 962 24.64 -5.55 63.16
N LEU A 963 23.46 -4.94 62.92
CA LEU A 963 23.19 -4.21 61.68
C LEU A 963 23.98 -2.90 61.53
N LEU A 964 24.58 -2.38 62.61
CA LEU A 964 25.38 -1.16 62.54
C LEU A 964 26.60 -1.30 61.62
N ALA A 965 27.28 -2.45 61.68
CA ALA A 965 28.40 -2.76 60.78
C ALA A 965 27.94 -2.86 59.30
N VAL A 966 26.75 -3.41 59.08
CA VAL A 966 26.14 -3.52 57.74
C VAL A 966 25.72 -2.15 57.20
N ALA A 967 25.19 -1.27 58.06
CA ALA A 967 24.81 0.09 57.71
C ALA A 967 26.02 0.94 57.30
N GLU A 968 27.15 0.84 58.03
CA GLU A 968 28.39 1.55 57.68
C GLU A 968 28.97 1.07 56.34
N GLN A 969 28.95 -0.24 56.10
CA GLN A 969 29.36 -0.81 54.82
C GLN A 969 28.44 -0.39 53.66
N ALA A 970 27.13 -0.31 53.91
CA ALA A 970 26.15 0.14 52.90
C ALA A 970 26.32 1.63 52.55
N GLU A 971 26.59 2.49 53.54
CA GLU A 971 26.90 3.91 53.32
C GLU A 971 28.20 4.11 52.54
N ALA A 972 29.26 3.35 52.87
CA ALA A 972 30.52 3.40 52.14
C ALA A 972 30.34 3.03 50.66
N LYS A 973 29.61 1.94 50.37
CA LYS A 973 29.31 1.55 48.98
C LYS A 973 28.39 2.54 48.26
N LEU A 974 27.44 3.15 48.98
CA LEU A 974 26.60 4.20 48.41
C LEU A 974 27.41 5.44 48.03
N GLN A 975 28.39 5.83 48.85
CA GLN A 975 29.32 6.93 48.55
C GLN A 975 30.24 6.59 47.38
N GLU A 976 30.75 5.35 47.29
CA GLU A 976 31.51 4.86 46.14
C GLU A 976 30.69 4.93 44.85
N PHE A 977 29.39 4.59 44.92
CA PHE A 977 28.47 4.66 43.79
C PHE A 977 28.09 6.10 43.39
N THR A 978 28.00 7.03 44.35
CA THR A 978 27.53 8.42 44.13
C THR A 978 28.64 9.46 43.92
N ASN A 979 29.92 9.06 44.00
CA ASN A 979 31.06 9.99 44.02
C ASN A 979 31.16 10.87 42.72
N PRO A 980 31.04 12.22 42.82
CA PRO A 980 31.03 13.12 41.65
C PRO A 980 32.35 13.20 40.87
N THR A 981 33.46 12.75 41.47
CA THR A 981 34.82 12.92 40.93
C THR A 981 35.12 12.10 39.67
N ARG A 982 34.28 11.10 39.31
CA ARG A 982 34.53 10.20 38.18
C ARG A 982 33.74 10.48 36.89
N GLY A 983 32.69 11.30 36.92
CA GLY A 983 31.88 11.62 35.72
C GLY A 983 31.35 10.41 34.93
N LYS A 984 31.40 9.20 35.50
CA LYS A 984 30.96 7.92 34.93
C LYS A 984 29.97 7.29 35.90
N ALA A 985 28.93 6.63 35.38
CA ALA A 985 28.01 5.84 36.19
C ALA A 985 28.79 4.84 37.06
N GLY A 986 28.44 4.70 38.34
CA GLY A 986 29.08 3.78 39.28
C GLY A 986 29.13 2.34 38.74
N ASP A 987 30.07 1.54 39.26
CA ASP A 987 30.23 0.14 38.82
C ASP A 987 28.92 -0.63 39.13
N PRO A 988 28.28 -1.29 38.14
CA PRO A 988 27.09 -2.09 38.38
C PRO A 988 27.29 -3.22 39.41
N ALA A 989 28.52 -3.66 39.64
CA ALA A 989 28.84 -4.63 40.68
C ALA A 989 28.57 -4.08 42.09
N ASP A 990 28.89 -2.79 42.32
CA ASP A 990 28.71 -2.13 43.62
C ASP A 990 27.23 -1.89 43.91
N GLU A 991 26.45 -1.57 42.88
CA GLU A 991 24.99 -1.43 42.99
C GLU A 991 24.31 -2.76 43.35
N VAL A 992 24.71 -3.87 42.71
CA VAL A 992 24.18 -5.21 43.03
C VAL A 992 24.55 -5.60 44.45
N ALA A 993 25.82 -5.42 44.84
CA ALA A 993 26.27 -5.73 46.19
C ALA A 993 25.56 -4.88 47.26
N LEU A 994 25.25 -3.61 46.96
CA LEU A 994 24.44 -2.75 47.83
C LEU A 994 23.02 -3.29 48.01
N ARG A 995 22.38 -3.74 46.93
CA ARG A 995 21.03 -4.33 46.98
C ARG A 995 20.99 -5.67 47.69
N ASP A 996 22.04 -6.48 47.57
CA ASP A 996 22.20 -7.74 48.31
C ASP A 996 22.26 -7.45 49.81
N MET A 997 23.11 -6.52 50.26
CA MET A 997 23.20 -6.12 51.67
C MET A 997 21.89 -5.56 52.22
N LEU A 998 21.18 -4.72 51.44
CA LEU A 998 19.87 -4.19 51.84
C LEU A 998 18.80 -5.28 51.94
N SER A 999 18.82 -6.26 51.03
CA SER A 999 17.90 -7.41 51.06
C SER A 999 18.17 -8.31 52.26
N ASP A 1000 19.44 -8.59 52.58
CA ASP A 1000 19.84 -9.40 53.73
C ASP A 1000 19.50 -8.71 55.06
N ALA A 1001 19.74 -7.40 55.15
CA ALA A 1001 19.35 -6.60 56.32
C ALA A 1001 17.82 -6.62 56.50
N THR A 1002 17.06 -6.54 55.41
CA THR A 1002 15.59 -6.64 55.44
C THR A 1002 15.13 -8.03 55.85
N ALA A 1003 15.77 -9.10 55.39
CA ALA A 1003 15.45 -10.47 55.79
C ALA A 1003 15.66 -10.67 57.31
N LYS A 1004 16.74 -10.12 57.87
CA LYS A 1004 16.98 -10.10 59.32
C LYS A 1004 15.91 -9.31 60.07
N CYS A 1005 15.45 -8.18 59.53
CA CYS A 1005 14.36 -7.39 60.09
C CYS A 1005 13.03 -8.15 60.08
N LEU A 1006 12.67 -8.79 58.97
CA LEU A 1006 11.44 -9.56 58.83
C LEU A 1006 11.43 -10.79 59.75
N ALA A 1007 12.58 -11.46 59.92
CA ALA A 1007 12.73 -12.57 60.87
C ALA A 1007 12.53 -12.12 62.33
N ALA A 1008 13.05 -10.93 62.69
CA ALA A 1008 12.89 -10.35 64.03
C ALA A 1008 11.46 -9.83 64.31
N LEU A 1009 10.71 -9.42 63.28
CA LEU A 1009 9.33 -8.94 63.40
C LEU A 1009 8.29 -10.08 63.45
N SER A 1010 8.56 -11.21 62.80
CA SER A 1010 7.63 -12.36 62.67
C SER A 1010 7.02 -12.86 63.99
N PRO A 1011 7.77 -13.04 65.10
CA PRO A 1011 7.20 -13.51 66.36
C PRO A 1011 6.19 -12.52 66.98
N ARG A 1012 6.41 -11.21 66.79
CA ARG A 1012 5.53 -10.15 67.34
C ARG A 1012 4.23 -9.99 66.56
N TRP A 1013 4.21 -10.41 65.29
CA TRP A 1013 3.01 -10.39 64.47
C TRP A 1013 1.91 -11.32 64.98
N LYS A 1014 2.27 -12.42 65.64
CA LYS A 1014 1.31 -13.33 66.29
C LYS A 1014 0.63 -12.71 67.52
N SER A 1015 1.27 -11.74 68.16
CA SER A 1015 0.77 -11.08 69.39
C SER A 1015 -0.04 -9.80 69.14
N LEU A 1016 -0.16 -9.34 67.89
CA LEU A 1016 -0.90 -8.12 67.54
C LEU A 1016 -2.42 -8.39 67.45
N PRO A 1017 -3.28 -7.51 67.98
CA PRO A 1017 -4.71 -7.58 67.77
C PRO A 1017 -5.07 -7.36 66.30
N THR A 1018 -6.16 -7.98 65.83
CA THR A 1018 -6.56 -8.02 64.42
C THR A 1018 -6.72 -6.63 63.79
N ASP A 1019 -7.22 -5.66 64.55
CA ASP A 1019 -7.42 -4.28 64.10
C ASP A 1019 -6.08 -3.52 63.93
N GLU A 1020 -5.05 -3.82 64.74
CA GLU A 1020 -3.72 -3.23 64.60
C GLU A 1020 -2.85 -3.95 63.57
N ALA A 1021 -3.10 -5.25 63.36
CA ALA A 1021 -2.40 -6.05 62.37
C ALA A 1021 -2.88 -5.72 60.95
N PHE A 1022 -4.20 -5.56 60.72
CA PHE A 1022 -4.75 -5.44 59.36
C PHE A 1022 -5.52 -4.15 59.08
N GLY A 1023 -5.87 -3.37 60.13
CA GLY A 1023 -6.64 -2.13 60.05
C GLY A 1023 -5.81 -0.87 59.79
N ALA A 1024 -6.53 0.25 59.58
CA ALA A 1024 -6.00 1.53 59.09
C ALA A 1024 -6.23 2.69 60.07
N SER A 1025 -6.07 2.49 61.38
CA SER A 1025 -6.15 3.60 62.33
C SER A 1025 -4.78 4.25 62.53
N PRO A 1026 -4.59 5.53 62.16
CA PRO A 1026 -3.34 6.26 62.36
C PRO A 1026 -3.02 6.51 63.85
N ASP A 1027 -4.03 6.46 64.72
CA ASP A 1027 -3.94 6.88 66.13
C ASP A 1027 -3.85 5.74 67.15
N ALA A 1028 -3.66 4.49 66.72
CA ALA A 1028 -3.30 3.40 67.64
C ALA A 1028 -1.86 3.60 68.11
N SER A 1029 -1.70 4.37 69.19
CA SER A 1029 -0.46 4.58 69.92
C SER A 1029 -0.05 3.29 70.63
N THR A 1030 0.52 2.34 69.90
CA THR A 1030 1.35 1.34 70.54
C THR A 1030 2.64 2.02 70.99
N THR A 1031 2.95 1.92 72.28
CA THR A 1031 4.29 2.15 72.86
C THR A 1031 5.27 1.10 72.32
N ASP A 1032 5.39 1.01 71.00
CA ASP A 1032 6.33 0.12 70.34
C ASP A 1032 7.74 0.73 70.42
N PRO A 1033 8.77 -0.08 70.69
CA PRO A 1033 10.15 0.36 70.65
C PRO A 1033 10.48 1.04 69.33
N LYS A 1034 11.27 2.13 69.38
CA LYS A 1034 11.61 2.92 68.18
C LYS A 1034 12.24 2.07 67.08
N TRP A 1035 12.99 1.02 67.44
CA TRP A 1035 13.59 0.09 66.48
C TRP A 1035 12.55 -0.71 65.67
N VAL A 1036 11.39 -1.04 66.24
CA VAL A 1036 10.30 -1.78 65.56
C VAL A 1036 9.68 -0.93 64.46
N THR A 1037 9.39 0.34 64.76
CA THR A 1037 8.82 1.28 63.78
C THR A 1037 9.78 1.49 62.61
N ARG A 1038 11.08 1.62 62.88
CA ARG A 1038 12.11 1.76 61.84
C ARG A 1038 12.34 0.48 61.04
N ALA A 1039 12.21 -0.70 61.66
CA ALA A 1039 12.31 -2.01 60.98
C ALA A 1039 11.17 -2.22 59.99
N GLU A 1040 9.98 -1.80 60.39
CA GLU A 1040 8.78 -1.79 59.56
C GLU A 1040 8.93 -0.86 58.35
N GLU A 1041 9.40 0.38 58.54
CA GLU A 1041 9.64 1.36 57.46
C GLU A 1041 10.67 0.89 56.42
N LEU A 1042 11.79 0.32 56.88
CA LEU A 1042 12.83 -0.24 56.02
C LEU A 1042 12.29 -1.41 55.19
N SER A 1043 11.59 -2.34 55.85
CA SER A 1043 11.02 -3.54 55.22
C SER A 1043 9.97 -3.17 54.17
N ALA A 1044 9.11 -2.19 54.47
CA ALA A 1044 8.10 -1.69 53.53
C ALA A 1044 8.74 -1.06 52.28
N THR A 1045 9.78 -0.23 52.46
CA THR A 1045 10.47 0.44 51.36
C THR A 1045 11.22 -0.54 50.46
N GLN A 1046 11.87 -1.55 51.04
CA GLN A 1046 12.59 -2.58 50.27
C GLN A 1046 11.64 -3.53 49.54
N LEU A 1047 10.48 -3.86 50.12
CA LEU A 1047 9.45 -4.64 49.43
C LEU A 1047 8.91 -3.93 48.20
N VAL A 1048 8.74 -2.61 48.25
CA VAL A 1048 8.36 -1.83 47.07
C VAL A 1048 9.44 -1.87 46.00
N ASN A 1049 10.72 -1.74 46.36
CA ASN A 1049 11.84 -1.89 45.43
C ASN A 1049 11.83 -3.28 44.77
N TYR A 1050 11.56 -4.33 45.57
CA TYR A 1050 11.41 -5.69 45.09
C TYR A 1050 10.28 -5.83 44.07
N MET A 1051 9.14 -5.18 44.33
CA MET A 1051 7.98 -5.21 43.43
C MET A 1051 8.18 -4.42 42.13
N ALA A 1052 8.87 -3.28 42.19
CA ALA A 1052 9.08 -2.39 41.05
C ALA A 1052 9.74 -3.10 39.87
N GLN A 1053 10.63 -4.07 40.12
CA GLN A 1053 11.29 -4.85 39.06
C GLN A 1053 10.29 -5.64 38.17
N PHE A 1054 9.11 -5.97 38.70
CA PHE A 1054 8.06 -6.70 37.97
C PHE A 1054 7.21 -5.79 37.09
N PHE A 1055 6.84 -4.61 37.60
CA PHE A 1055 6.08 -3.61 36.87
C PHE A 1055 6.88 -3.03 35.69
N ILE A 1056 8.19 -2.85 35.85
CA ILE A 1056 9.09 -2.43 34.77
C ILE A 1056 9.06 -3.43 33.61
N GLN A 1057 9.05 -4.74 33.91
CA GLN A 1057 8.96 -5.79 32.89
C GLN A 1057 7.59 -5.84 32.22
N LEU A 1058 6.51 -5.68 33.01
CA LEU A 1058 5.14 -5.63 32.50
C LEU A 1058 4.95 -4.48 31.50
N ARG A 1059 5.48 -3.29 31.82
CA ARG A 1059 5.46 -2.13 30.92
C ARG A 1059 6.15 -2.41 29.58
N SER A 1060 7.33 -3.05 29.61
CA SER A 1060 8.05 -3.40 28.37
C SER A 1060 7.23 -4.36 27.49
N LEU A 1061 6.57 -5.35 28.11
CA LEU A 1061 5.68 -6.27 27.40
C LEU A 1061 4.47 -5.55 26.79
N MET A 1062 3.83 -4.64 27.53
CA MET A 1062 2.72 -3.84 27.03
C MET A 1062 3.12 -2.99 25.82
N LEU A 1063 4.27 -2.31 25.88
CA LEU A 1063 4.80 -1.52 24.78
C LEU A 1063 5.13 -2.38 23.55
N ALA A 1064 5.71 -3.57 23.77
CA ALA A 1064 5.96 -4.51 22.69
C ALA A 1064 4.66 -4.95 21.99
N VAL A 1065 3.61 -5.27 22.74
CA VAL A 1065 2.30 -5.63 22.17
C VAL A 1065 1.72 -4.47 21.37
N LEU A 1066 1.68 -3.26 21.92
CA LEU A 1066 1.09 -2.09 21.24
C LEU A 1066 1.85 -1.71 19.96
N VAL A 1067 3.18 -1.60 20.02
CA VAL A 1067 3.99 -1.19 18.87
C VAL A 1067 4.02 -2.26 17.78
N CYS A 1068 4.29 -3.53 18.14
CA CYS A 1068 4.39 -4.60 17.13
C CYS A 1068 3.04 -4.90 16.46
N SER A 1069 1.94 -4.93 17.22
CA SER A 1069 0.61 -5.18 16.63
C SER A 1069 0.17 -4.04 15.71
N SER A 1070 0.51 -2.80 16.03
CA SER A 1070 0.18 -1.64 15.21
C SER A 1070 1.00 -1.56 13.94
N LEU A 1071 2.33 -1.78 14.02
CA LEU A 1071 3.17 -1.86 12.83
C LEU A 1071 2.75 -3.02 11.92
N LEU A 1072 2.34 -4.15 12.49
CA LEU A 1072 1.81 -5.29 11.74
C LEU A 1072 0.51 -4.94 11.01
N LEU A 1073 -0.42 -4.23 11.65
CA LEU A 1073 -1.67 -3.77 11.04
C LEU A 1073 -1.42 -2.74 9.92
N ILE A 1074 -0.48 -1.82 10.10
CA ILE A 1074 -0.10 -0.85 9.05
C ILE A 1074 0.57 -1.58 7.88
N ALA A 1075 1.44 -2.56 8.15
CA ALA A 1075 2.08 -3.37 7.11
C ALA A 1075 1.04 -4.15 6.27
N ALA A 1076 0.03 -4.72 6.92
CA ALA A 1076 -1.05 -5.44 6.25
C ALA A 1076 -1.93 -4.56 5.33
N THR A 1077 -2.00 -3.26 5.59
CA THR A 1077 -2.93 -2.33 4.90
C THR A 1077 -2.25 -1.47 3.83
N SER A 1078 -0.92 -1.41 3.84
CA SER A 1078 -0.09 -0.63 2.91
C SER A 1078 0.06 -1.26 1.52
N TYR A 1079 -0.22 -2.55 1.39
CA TYR A 1079 -0.14 -3.30 0.13
C TYR A 1079 -1.44 -4.11 -0.10
N PRO A 1080 -1.90 -4.32 -1.35
CA PRO A 1080 -3.06 -5.14 -1.68
C PRO A 1080 -2.80 -6.65 -1.46
N PHE A 1081 -2.62 -7.09 -0.22
CA PHE A 1081 -2.59 -8.52 0.09
C PHE A 1081 -3.96 -9.14 -0.14
N HIS A 1082 -4.02 -10.27 -0.86
CA HIS A 1082 -5.26 -11.00 -1.09
C HIS A 1082 -5.22 -12.37 -0.40
N PRO A 1083 -6.28 -12.80 0.32
CA PRO A 1083 -7.56 -12.11 0.57
C PRO A 1083 -7.42 -11.05 1.69
N GLU A 1084 -7.81 -9.81 1.37
CA GLU A 1084 -7.67 -8.65 2.27
C GLU A 1084 -8.54 -8.80 3.52
N ARG A 1085 -9.80 -9.23 3.38
CA ARG A 1085 -10.74 -9.34 4.51
C ARG A 1085 -10.28 -10.34 5.58
N LEU A 1086 -9.84 -11.52 5.18
CA LEU A 1086 -9.46 -12.58 6.13
C LEU A 1086 -8.21 -12.16 6.92
N LEU A 1087 -7.20 -11.62 6.21
CA LEU A 1087 -5.98 -11.12 6.83
C LEU A 1087 -6.27 -9.94 7.77
N LEU A 1088 -7.15 -9.01 7.38
CA LEU A 1088 -7.58 -7.89 8.23
C LEU A 1088 -8.32 -8.36 9.50
N ILE A 1089 -9.26 -9.30 9.41
CA ILE A 1089 -9.98 -9.83 10.57
C ILE A 1089 -8.99 -10.47 11.55
N PHE A 1090 -8.02 -11.24 11.03
CA PHE A 1090 -7.01 -11.89 11.87
C PHE A 1090 -6.12 -10.87 12.59
N MET A 1091 -5.66 -9.83 11.88
CA MET A 1091 -4.85 -8.76 12.48
C MET A 1091 -5.64 -7.89 13.45
N LEU A 1092 -6.89 -7.56 13.13
CA LEU A 1092 -7.78 -6.82 14.02
C LEU A 1092 -8.08 -7.60 15.30
N GLY A 1093 -8.27 -8.92 15.20
CA GLY A 1093 -8.43 -9.81 16.36
C GLY A 1093 -7.22 -9.77 17.29
N LEU A 1094 -5.99 -9.76 16.74
CA LEU A 1094 -4.76 -9.67 17.53
C LEU A 1094 -4.60 -8.30 18.21
N VAL A 1095 -4.80 -7.20 17.45
CA VAL A 1095 -4.71 -5.84 18.00
C VAL A 1095 -5.77 -5.64 19.08
N GLY A 1096 -7.01 -6.08 18.83
CA GLY A 1096 -8.11 -6.06 19.79
C GLY A 1096 -7.80 -6.87 21.04
N ALA A 1097 -7.31 -8.11 20.90
CA ALA A 1097 -6.90 -8.93 22.03
C ALA A 1097 -5.75 -8.30 22.83
N GLY A 1098 -4.78 -7.68 22.16
CA GLY A 1098 -3.71 -6.92 22.78
C GLY A 1098 -4.25 -5.75 23.60
N LEU A 1099 -5.10 -4.92 23.00
CA LEU A 1099 -5.71 -3.76 23.66
C LEU A 1099 -6.56 -4.17 24.86
N VAL A 1100 -7.43 -5.17 24.71
CA VAL A 1100 -8.27 -5.71 25.79
C VAL A 1100 -7.42 -6.26 26.92
N CYS A 1101 -6.38 -7.05 26.63
CA CYS A 1101 -5.48 -7.57 27.65
C CYS A 1101 -4.75 -6.45 28.39
N VAL A 1102 -4.30 -5.42 27.68
CA VAL A 1102 -3.64 -4.27 28.30
C VAL A 1102 -4.61 -3.52 29.21
N VAL A 1103 -5.80 -3.16 28.72
CA VAL A 1103 -6.86 -2.49 29.52
C VAL A 1103 -7.28 -3.34 30.71
N TYR A 1104 -7.38 -4.66 30.54
CA TYR A 1104 -7.66 -5.60 31.63
C TYR A 1104 -6.60 -5.51 32.72
N VAL A 1105 -5.31 -5.63 32.37
CA VAL A 1105 -4.21 -5.56 33.34
C VAL A 1105 -4.22 -4.21 34.07
N PHE A 1106 -4.46 -3.10 33.37
CA PHE A 1106 -4.54 -1.78 33.99
C PHE A 1106 -5.72 -1.63 34.94
N THR A 1107 -6.91 -2.07 34.52
CA THR A 1107 -8.12 -1.97 35.33
C THR A 1107 -8.00 -2.84 36.58
N ASP A 1108 -7.44 -4.04 36.43
CA ASP A 1108 -7.21 -4.98 37.53
C ASP A 1108 -6.13 -4.45 38.49
N MET A 1109 -5.08 -3.81 37.97
CA MET A 1109 -4.05 -3.16 38.79
C MET A 1109 -4.61 -1.97 39.59
N GLY A 1110 -5.47 -1.15 39.00
CA GLY A 1110 -6.12 -0.03 39.69
C GLY A 1110 -7.14 -0.45 40.75
N ARG A 1111 -7.64 -1.70 40.69
CA ARG A 1111 -8.56 -2.28 41.69
C ARG A 1111 -7.84 -3.02 42.82
N ASP A 1112 -6.53 -3.18 42.76
CA ASP A 1112 -5.77 -3.95 43.75
C ASP A 1112 -5.59 -3.16 45.06
N GLU A 1113 -5.99 -3.76 46.18
CA GLU A 1113 -5.96 -3.13 47.50
C GLU A 1113 -4.54 -2.80 47.99
N ALA A 1114 -3.57 -3.69 47.72
CA ALA A 1114 -2.19 -3.47 48.14
C ALA A 1114 -1.57 -2.29 47.39
N ILE A 1115 -1.83 -2.18 46.09
CA ILE A 1115 -1.39 -1.03 45.28
C ILE A 1115 -2.07 0.25 45.76
N GLY A 1116 -3.38 0.22 46.04
CA GLY A 1116 -4.11 1.38 46.54
C GLY A 1116 -3.56 1.92 47.88
N ARG A 1117 -3.21 1.02 48.81
CA ARG A 1117 -2.59 1.37 50.10
C ARG A 1117 -1.17 1.93 49.93
N ILE A 1118 -0.37 1.38 49.02
CA ILE A 1118 1.01 1.85 48.72
C ILE A 1118 0.98 3.25 48.06
N ALA A 1119 0.05 3.48 47.14
CA ALA A 1119 -0.10 4.74 46.42
C ALA A 1119 -0.79 5.84 47.25
N LYS A 1120 -1.27 5.52 48.46
CA LYS A 1120 -2.10 6.39 49.31
C LYS A 1120 -3.30 7.01 48.57
N SER A 1121 -3.87 6.28 47.61
CA SER A 1121 -5.11 6.66 46.95
C SER A 1121 -6.28 6.08 47.76
N ASN A 1122 -7.22 6.92 48.20
CA ASN A 1122 -8.33 6.58 49.11
C ASN A 1122 -9.37 5.60 48.53
N GLY A 1123 -8.97 4.41 48.05
CA GLY A 1123 -9.87 3.34 47.61
C GLY A 1123 -10.88 3.71 46.50
N ARG A 1124 -10.78 4.91 45.94
CA ARG A 1124 -11.61 5.47 44.87
C ARG A 1124 -10.67 5.87 43.74
N PHE A 1125 -11.02 5.44 42.54
CA PHE A 1125 -10.34 5.74 41.27
C PHE A 1125 -10.00 7.24 41.15
N SER A 1126 -8.85 7.69 41.64
CA SER A 1126 -8.28 8.99 41.28
C SER A 1126 -7.23 8.73 40.21
N LEU A 1127 -7.67 8.86 38.96
CA LEU A 1127 -6.86 8.87 37.77
C LEU A 1127 -5.85 10.02 37.88
N ASP A 1128 -4.64 9.74 38.35
CA ASP A 1128 -3.59 10.75 38.41
C ASP A 1128 -3.25 11.21 36.98
N ALA A 1129 -3.20 12.52 36.72
CA ALA A 1129 -3.10 13.06 35.35
C ALA A 1129 -1.78 12.67 34.65
N GLY A 1130 -0.71 12.46 35.43
CA GLY A 1130 0.56 11.91 34.92
C GLY A 1130 0.50 10.42 34.56
N PHE A 1131 -0.38 9.65 35.23
CA PHE A 1131 -0.60 8.21 35.03
C PHE A 1131 -1.31 7.93 33.70
N MET A 1132 -2.30 8.73 33.32
CA MET A 1132 -2.93 8.62 31.99
C MET A 1132 -2.08 9.23 30.87
N GLY A 1133 -1.41 10.37 31.09
CA GLY A 1133 -0.70 11.09 30.03
C GLY A 1133 0.33 10.24 29.27
N SER A 1134 1.21 9.52 29.98
CA SER A 1134 2.27 8.73 29.32
C SER A 1134 1.76 7.47 28.61
N PHE A 1135 0.61 6.92 29.02
CA PHE A 1135 0.07 5.68 28.50
C PHE A 1135 -0.96 5.90 27.38
N PHE A 1136 -1.82 6.91 27.50
CA PHE A 1136 -2.68 7.36 26.40
C PHE A 1136 -1.85 7.78 25.18
N THR A 1137 -0.63 8.26 25.40
CA THR A 1137 0.32 8.54 24.31
C THR A 1137 0.56 7.33 23.39
N TYR A 1138 0.44 6.08 23.89
CA TYR A 1138 0.62 4.87 23.08
C TYR A 1138 -0.71 4.20 22.69
N VAL A 1139 -1.73 4.26 23.56
CA VAL A 1139 -3.04 3.66 23.26
C VAL A 1139 -3.87 4.50 22.28
N VAL A 1140 -3.80 5.83 22.37
CA VAL A 1140 -4.58 6.71 21.49
C VAL A 1140 -4.15 6.57 20.02
N PRO A 1141 -2.85 6.55 19.67
CA PRO A 1141 -2.46 6.32 18.27
C PRO A 1141 -2.89 4.94 17.75
N THR A 1142 -2.82 3.91 18.59
CA THR A 1142 -3.17 2.55 18.19
C THR A 1142 -4.69 2.37 18.03
N MET A 1143 -5.49 2.96 18.91
CA MET A 1143 -6.95 3.09 18.71
C MET A 1143 -7.29 3.98 17.52
N GLY A 1144 -6.52 5.05 17.28
CA GLY A 1144 -6.70 5.93 16.12
C GLY A 1144 -6.47 5.19 14.81
N ILE A 1145 -5.39 4.40 14.71
CA ILE A 1145 -5.12 3.52 13.56
C ILE A 1145 -6.27 2.52 13.40
N LEU A 1146 -6.71 1.88 14.49
CA LEU A 1146 -7.80 0.90 14.47
C LEU A 1146 -9.12 1.53 13.98
N ALA A 1147 -9.50 2.69 14.51
CA ALA A 1147 -10.70 3.44 14.13
C ALA A 1147 -10.64 3.93 12.68
N ALA A 1148 -9.47 4.41 12.24
CA ALA A 1148 -9.27 4.87 10.88
C ALA A 1148 -9.33 3.73 9.85
N GLN A 1149 -8.90 2.52 10.21
CA GLN A 1149 -9.03 1.33 9.37
C GLN A 1149 -10.48 0.83 9.31
N LEU A 1150 -11.18 0.81 10.45
CA LEU A 1150 -12.58 0.41 10.53
C LEU A 1150 -13.52 1.39 9.79
N SER A 1151 -13.16 2.67 9.71
CA SER A 1151 -13.91 3.69 8.97
C SER A 1151 -13.51 3.83 7.49
N GLY A 1152 -12.47 3.13 7.03
CA GLY A 1152 -11.91 3.29 5.69
C GLY A 1152 -11.13 4.60 5.45
N THR A 1153 -11.11 5.50 6.44
CA THR A 1153 -10.58 6.87 6.35
C THR A 1153 -9.06 6.97 6.53
N PHE A 1154 -8.37 5.90 6.96
CA PHE A 1154 -6.93 5.95 7.27
C PHE A 1154 -6.04 6.35 6.08
N ARG A 1155 -6.41 5.96 4.86
CA ARG A 1155 -5.58 6.28 3.68
C ARG A 1155 -5.58 7.77 3.36
N TRP A 1156 -6.69 8.48 3.58
CA TRP A 1156 -6.76 9.94 3.41
C TRP A 1156 -5.77 10.69 4.32
N ALA A 1157 -5.44 10.14 5.50
CA ALA A 1157 -4.45 10.72 6.41
C ALA A 1157 -2.99 10.42 6.01
N LEU A 1158 -2.72 9.27 5.38
CA LEU A 1158 -1.36 8.86 4.97
C LEU A 1158 -0.96 9.43 3.59
N GLU A 1159 -1.95 9.62 2.71
CA GLU A 1159 -1.76 10.12 1.36
C GLU A 1159 -1.04 11.49 1.27
N PRO A 1160 -1.35 12.52 2.10
CA PRO A 1160 -0.59 13.77 2.07
C PRO A 1160 0.88 13.58 2.45
N ILE A 1161 1.20 12.66 3.35
CA ILE A 1161 2.58 12.33 3.74
C ILE A 1161 3.33 11.71 2.56
N LEU A 1162 2.69 10.73 1.91
CA LEU A 1162 3.26 10.03 0.75
C LEU A 1162 3.35 10.94 -0.48
N ARG A 1163 2.45 11.90 -0.64
CA ARG A 1163 2.52 12.94 -1.68
C ARG A 1163 3.63 13.95 -1.43
N VAL A 1164 3.93 14.32 -0.19
CA VAL A 1164 5.08 15.19 0.13
C VAL A 1164 6.42 14.48 -0.12
N VAL A 1165 6.43 13.14 -0.02
CA VAL A 1165 7.58 12.32 -0.41
C VAL A 1165 7.70 12.17 -1.93
N LYS A 1166 6.64 12.37 -2.71
CA LYS A 1166 6.65 12.30 -4.17
C LYS A 1166 7.08 13.62 -4.78
#